data_AF-K9Y5X1-F1
#
_entry.id   AF-K9Y5X1-F1
#
_cell.length_a   1.000
_cell.length_b   1.000
_cell.length_c   1.000
_cell.angle_alpha   90.00
_cell.angle_beta   90.00
_cell.angle_gamma   90.00
#
_symmetry.space_group_name_H-M   'P 1'
#
loop_
_entity.id
_entity.type
_entity.pdbx_description
1 polymer ?
#
loop_
_entity_poly.entity_id
_entity_poly.type
_entity_poly.pdbx_seq_one_letter_code
_entity_poly.pdbx_strand_id
1 'polypeptide(L)'
;MAKKTKNQSIPSQEQMKQDAEQAKQDLNLEVTPTSQTEEEAKLNLEELREQYRIFQEAKKQYEDEQKKLEKETTEYQQQEEHLTQRQTELNKQAETLKLKENKIQELSNQLREKERELEQKELNAKAGFIQEREQIFASLQEQKATLQEQLNDYYRTVTEEEEKLLKQREERRREIENQLQEERLKLEAEREQIQQEKQEIIRNKNEAIESVLASLQEQKATLQEQLNDYYRTVTKEEEKLLKQREERRREIENQLQEERLKLEAEREQLEQEKRELRRSHNRLKSEQELLKEDQETLEEKVEQKAATKVRELEAKLNFREKQLQQERSLSKKLESALAKKTEQERQFGQKTPEEILGELEDLRTVNAQLEEQLAARPNLETTERLQQLEKQKEAWENERFNLSTRIQELEQSNTSNRIAVTKLENLREEKEALEVRNRYLKQNLDDLKAEIGQTIEEAKEKTPFPLCFNLDRDRNLQGTLTLTDSISNLEQFTEDLRYRIARSPDQKEKYLYYSLKEIRLFLAGLAMSRLHLLQGISGTGKTSLAVGFSKAVQGGQKLVEVQAGWRDKQDLLGYFNAFEKRFYESDFLQALYEAQCPAYQDRIYIIILDEMNLSRPEQYFADFLSKLEQEHPKLKLDTDLNRPSPQLFIDGNQLKVPDNVWFIGTANQDETTLEFADKTYDRAHIMDLERRHEPFQLPDQIDSQYPISYQALTQAFTRAQNNYQAKVQDAKEFLNITLQELLERRFRIGWGNRLESQMERFIPVVLAAGGSLGEAVDHILATKILRKVRDRYDIPVTDFRDLKETLNTEWSAIDQRSKPITSLDLINREIHRLEPGEE
;
A
#
# COMPACT_ATOMS: atom_id res chain seq x y z
N MET A 1 -85.68 64.04 84.89
CA MET A 1 -87.12 64.33 85.15
C MET A 1 -87.95 63.45 84.23
N ALA A 2 -89.19 63.05 84.55
CA ALA A 2 -89.99 63.20 85.78
C ALA A 2 -90.53 61.80 86.17
N LYS A 3 -90.92 61.47 87.42
CA LYS A 3 -91.50 62.20 88.58
C LYS A 3 -90.84 61.64 89.87
N LYS A 4 -90.96 62.15 91.12
CA LYS A 4 -91.56 63.34 91.75
C LYS A 4 -90.84 63.62 93.12
N THR A 5 -91.18 64.72 93.80
CA THR A 5 -90.70 65.22 95.14
C THR A 5 -90.87 64.23 96.32
N LYS A 6 -90.21 64.34 97.50
CA LYS A 6 -90.12 65.47 98.49
C LYS A 6 -88.91 65.33 99.48
N ASN A 7 -88.57 66.37 100.27
CA ASN A 7 -87.49 66.39 101.31
C ASN A 7 -87.87 67.25 102.57
N GLN A 8 -87.12 67.19 103.70
CA GLN A 8 -87.04 68.08 104.92
C GLN A 8 -86.38 67.33 106.12
N SER A 9 -85.82 67.90 107.21
CA SER A 9 -84.81 69.00 107.39
C SER A 9 -84.56 69.37 108.89
N ILE A 10 -83.46 70.11 109.18
CA ILE A 10 -83.08 70.92 110.39
C ILE A 10 -82.60 70.15 111.68
N PRO A 11 -82.00 70.79 112.74
CA PRO A 11 -80.55 70.71 113.01
C PRO A 11 -80.16 70.21 114.45
N SER A 12 -78.99 70.62 114.96
CA SER A 12 -78.41 70.24 116.28
C SER A 12 -77.65 71.38 116.99
N GLN A 13 -77.14 71.11 118.19
CA GLN A 13 -76.40 71.94 119.17
C GLN A 13 -75.39 71.03 119.91
N GLU A 14 -74.35 71.41 120.69
CA GLU A 14 -73.80 72.66 121.27
C GLU A 14 -74.65 73.49 122.26
N GLN A 15 -74.37 73.29 123.56
CA GLN A 15 -74.69 74.21 124.67
C GLN A 15 -73.84 73.92 125.94
N MET A 16 -72.68 73.25 125.81
CA MET A 16 -71.98 72.58 126.94
C MET A 16 -70.47 72.82 126.95
N LYS A 17 -70.05 74.06 126.69
CA LYS A 17 -68.65 74.41 126.43
C LYS A 17 -67.84 74.92 127.65
N GLN A 18 -68.36 74.85 128.89
CA GLN A 18 -67.85 75.71 129.98
C GLN A 18 -67.46 75.04 131.31
N ASP A 19 -67.87 73.80 131.62
CA ASP A 19 -67.80 73.30 133.02
C ASP A 19 -66.57 72.42 133.37
N ALA A 20 -65.74 72.04 132.40
CA ALA A 20 -64.71 70.98 132.59
C ALA A 20 -63.24 71.44 132.56
N GLU A 21 -62.95 72.72 132.28
CA GLU A 21 -61.60 73.21 131.96
C GLU A 21 -60.68 73.44 133.18
N GLN A 22 -61.09 73.05 134.41
CA GLN A 22 -60.53 73.62 135.64
C GLN A 22 -59.71 72.68 136.54
N ALA A 23 -59.36 71.47 136.07
CA ALA A 23 -58.78 70.39 136.90
C ALA A 23 -57.36 69.92 136.52
N LYS A 24 -56.43 70.87 136.34
CA LYS A 24 -54.96 70.78 136.61
C LYS A 24 -54.13 69.69 135.88
N GLN A 25 -53.10 70.01 135.10
CA GLN A 25 -51.82 70.70 135.43
C GLN A 25 -50.80 69.88 136.26
N ASP A 26 -49.56 69.90 135.73
CA ASP A 26 -48.26 69.87 136.41
C ASP A 26 -47.71 68.53 137.00
N LEU A 27 -46.40 68.18 136.89
CA LEU A 27 -45.31 68.53 135.95
C LEU A 27 -44.02 67.69 136.24
N ASN A 28 -43.15 67.44 135.23
CA ASN A 28 -41.65 67.36 135.29
C ASN A 28 -40.92 66.34 136.24
N LEU A 29 -39.60 66.02 136.14
CA LEU A 29 -38.56 66.01 135.06
C LEU A 29 -37.34 65.12 135.48
N GLU A 30 -36.51 64.74 134.49
CA GLU A 30 -35.03 64.50 134.41
C GLU A 30 -34.12 64.30 135.68
N VAL A 31 -32.92 63.67 135.62
CA VAL A 31 -31.66 64.18 134.99
C VAL A 31 -30.54 63.09 134.82
N THR A 32 -30.07 62.93 133.58
CA THR A 32 -28.74 62.53 133.00
C THR A 32 -27.81 61.39 133.55
N PRO A 33 -26.96 60.75 132.70
CA PRO A 33 -26.12 59.56 133.01
C PRO A 33 -24.62 59.90 133.29
N THR A 34 -23.72 58.97 133.71
CA THR A 34 -22.99 58.04 132.81
C THR A 34 -22.22 56.90 133.52
N SER A 35 -22.15 55.74 132.83
CA SER A 35 -21.11 54.67 132.90
C SER A 35 -20.73 53.97 134.24
N GLN A 36 -21.06 52.66 134.31
CA GLN A 36 -20.36 51.54 134.99
C GLN A 36 -20.67 51.26 136.52
N THR A 37 -21.74 50.45 136.79
CA THR A 37 -21.99 49.37 137.85
C THR A 37 -22.88 49.54 139.22
N GLU A 38 -24.28 49.40 139.21
CA GLU A 38 -25.47 48.91 140.17
C GLU A 38 -26.24 49.73 141.37
N GLU A 39 -27.45 49.55 142.10
CA GLU A 39 -28.76 48.69 142.34
C GLU A 39 -29.93 49.20 143.42
N GLU A 40 -31.30 48.80 143.50
CA GLU A 40 -32.42 48.87 144.64
C GLU A 40 -34.01 48.58 144.32
N ALA A 41 -35.26 48.60 145.01
CA ALA A 41 -36.08 49.08 146.26
C ALA A 41 -37.54 48.39 146.65
N LYS A 42 -38.51 48.88 147.55
CA LYS A 42 -39.82 48.24 148.23
C LYS A 42 -41.02 49.21 148.79
N LEU A 43 -42.27 49.06 149.46
CA LEU A 43 -43.50 48.14 149.86
C LEU A 43 -44.70 48.76 150.83
N ASN A 44 -46.09 48.43 150.89
CA ASN A 44 -47.21 48.51 152.04
C ASN A 44 -48.85 48.44 151.76
N LEU A 45 -49.88 48.18 152.72
CA LEU A 45 -51.48 48.23 152.64
C LEU A 45 -52.49 47.93 153.92
N GLU A 46 -53.83 48.40 154.10
CA GLU A 46 -54.91 48.04 155.22
C GLU A 46 -56.53 48.45 155.21
N GLU A 47 -57.51 47.81 156.02
CA GLU A 47 -58.92 48.08 156.73
C GLU A 47 -60.48 48.27 156.19
N LEU A 48 -61.63 48.02 157.00
CA LEU A 48 -63.19 48.18 156.75
C LEU A 48 -64.32 48.05 157.95
N ARG A 49 -65.73 48.27 157.87
CA ARG A 49 -66.86 48.06 158.97
C ARG A 49 -68.49 47.98 158.67
N GLU A 50 -69.53 48.29 159.57
CA GLU A 50 -70.98 47.69 159.73
C GLU A 50 -72.39 48.52 160.00
N GLN A 51 -73.49 47.99 160.71
CA GLN A 51 -75.01 48.22 161.00
C GLN A 51 -76.10 47.30 160.32
N TYR A 52 -76.10 45.98 160.59
CA TYR A 52 -76.52 44.95 159.62
C TYR A 52 -78.00 44.46 159.52
N ARG A 53 -78.86 44.51 160.56
CA ARG A 53 -80.02 43.57 160.63
C ARG A 53 -81.30 43.94 159.87
N ILE A 54 -81.82 45.17 159.98
CA ILE A 54 -83.11 45.57 159.36
C ILE A 54 -83.05 45.51 157.83
N PHE A 55 -81.85 45.73 157.27
CA PHE A 55 -81.52 45.59 155.86
C PHE A 55 -81.92 44.24 155.24
N GLN A 56 -81.97 43.15 156.01
CA GLN A 56 -82.21 41.80 155.48
C GLN A 56 -83.67 41.52 155.06
N GLU A 57 -84.67 42.06 155.77
CA GLU A 57 -86.08 41.71 155.49
C GLU A 57 -86.61 42.43 154.23
N ALA A 58 -86.39 43.74 154.12
CA ALA A 58 -86.82 44.52 152.95
C ALA A 58 -86.09 44.10 151.65
N LYS A 59 -84.81 43.72 151.75
CA LYS A 59 -84.01 43.19 150.64
C LYS A 59 -84.67 42.02 149.93
N LYS A 60 -85.39 41.15 150.67
CA LYS A 60 -86.04 39.97 150.09
C LYS A 60 -87.30 40.30 149.27
N GLN A 61 -88.07 41.33 149.63
CA GLN A 61 -89.19 41.78 148.78
C GLN A 61 -88.67 42.44 147.49
N TYR A 62 -87.62 43.25 147.60
CA TYR A 62 -86.96 43.90 146.46
C TYR A 62 -86.39 42.89 145.46
N GLU A 63 -85.76 41.81 145.95
CA GLU A 63 -85.18 40.74 145.11
C GLU A 63 -86.21 39.98 144.24
N ASP A 64 -87.48 39.90 144.64
CA ASP A 64 -88.51 39.18 143.86
C ASP A 64 -89.25 40.09 142.87
N GLU A 65 -89.33 41.41 143.11
CA GLU A 65 -89.81 42.35 142.09
C GLU A 65 -88.75 42.58 140.99
N GLN A 66 -87.46 42.68 141.34
CA GLN A 66 -86.38 42.84 140.34
C GLN A 66 -86.41 41.72 139.28
N LYS A 67 -86.49 40.45 139.68
CA LYS A 67 -86.52 39.28 138.77
C LYS A 67 -87.68 39.30 137.77
N LYS A 68 -88.76 40.04 138.09
CA LYS A 68 -89.91 40.19 137.20
C LYS A 68 -89.66 41.28 136.16
N LEU A 69 -89.10 42.41 136.60
CA LEU A 69 -88.71 43.54 135.73
C LEU A 69 -87.56 43.18 134.76
N GLU A 70 -86.61 42.34 135.20
CA GLU A 70 -85.50 41.84 134.39
C GLU A 70 -85.97 41.01 133.17
N LYS A 71 -87.12 40.33 133.26
CA LYS A 71 -87.68 39.56 132.13
C LYS A 71 -88.33 40.45 131.08
N GLU A 72 -89.15 41.41 131.51
CA GLU A 72 -89.84 42.31 130.57
C GLU A 72 -88.86 43.27 129.87
N THR A 73 -87.78 43.68 130.55
CA THR A 73 -86.71 44.49 129.93
C THR A 73 -85.84 43.70 128.94
N THR A 74 -85.53 42.43 129.21
CA THR A 74 -84.70 41.61 128.28
C THR A 74 -85.42 41.21 127.00
N GLU A 75 -86.75 40.99 127.03
CA GLU A 75 -87.53 40.75 125.80
C GLU A 75 -87.61 42.01 124.92
N TYR A 76 -87.70 43.20 125.51
CA TYR A 76 -87.79 44.46 124.75
C TYR A 76 -86.45 44.83 124.07
N GLN A 77 -85.33 44.65 124.77
CA GLN A 77 -83.98 44.90 124.23
C GLN A 77 -83.69 44.07 122.97
N GLN A 78 -84.08 42.79 122.94
CA GLN A 78 -83.87 41.91 121.79
C GLN A 78 -84.60 42.39 120.52
N GLN A 79 -85.76 43.04 120.64
CA GLN A 79 -86.47 43.59 119.48
C GLN A 79 -85.82 44.88 118.95
N GLU A 80 -85.28 45.71 119.85
CA GLU A 80 -84.63 46.97 119.49
C GLU A 80 -83.26 46.74 118.81
N GLU A 81 -82.48 45.76 119.28
CA GLU A 81 -81.27 45.31 118.58
C GLU A 81 -81.57 44.79 117.16
N HIS A 82 -82.64 44.00 117.00
CA HIS A 82 -82.94 43.38 115.71
C HIS A 82 -83.40 44.38 114.63
N LEU A 83 -84.04 45.48 115.04
CA LEU A 83 -84.40 46.61 114.16
C LEU A 83 -83.20 47.50 113.85
N THR A 84 -82.38 47.84 114.83
CA THR A 84 -81.21 48.70 114.63
C THR A 84 -80.16 48.04 113.72
N GLN A 85 -79.92 46.74 113.85
CA GLN A 85 -79.06 45.99 112.92
C GLN A 85 -79.54 46.13 111.47
N ARG A 86 -80.83 45.87 111.21
CA ARG A 86 -81.46 45.96 109.87
C ARG A 86 -81.32 47.36 109.25
N GLN A 87 -81.43 48.42 110.08
CA GLN A 87 -81.25 49.81 109.66
C GLN A 87 -79.80 50.08 109.20
N THR A 88 -78.79 49.53 109.90
CA THR A 88 -77.37 49.77 109.55
C THR A 88 -76.93 49.08 108.25
N GLU A 89 -77.48 47.91 107.91
CA GLU A 89 -77.14 47.20 106.67
C GLU A 89 -77.58 47.98 105.43
N LEU A 90 -78.82 48.50 105.43
CA LEU A 90 -79.38 49.28 104.33
C LEU A 90 -78.59 50.57 104.07
N ASN A 91 -78.19 51.27 105.14
CA ASN A 91 -77.37 52.48 105.03
C ASN A 91 -75.98 52.18 104.42
N LYS A 92 -75.30 51.11 104.89
CA LYS A 92 -74.01 50.67 104.33
C LYS A 92 -74.13 50.34 102.83
N GLN A 93 -75.19 49.66 102.41
CA GLN A 93 -75.41 49.35 100.99
C GLN A 93 -75.59 50.62 100.15
N ALA A 94 -76.38 51.59 100.61
CA ALA A 94 -76.61 52.86 99.92
C ALA A 94 -75.32 53.70 99.76
N GLU A 95 -74.44 53.72 100.75
CA GLU A 95 -73.14 54.42 100.67
C GLU A 95 -72.21 53.77 99.64
N THR A 96 -72.10 52.44 99.63
CA THR A 96 -71.20 51.73 98.68
C THR A 96 -71.60 51.93 97.21
N LEU A 97 -72.87 52.20 96.91
CA LEU A 97 -73.33 52.50 95.56
C LEU A 97 -72.90 53.91 95.11
N LYS A 98 -73.15 54.94 95.94
CA LYS A 98 -72.69 56.31 95.66
C LYS A 98 -71.18 56.39 95.43
N LEU A 99 -70.40 55.67 96.24
CA LEU A 99 -68.94 55.66 96.14
C LEU A 99 -68.46 55.05 94.81
N LYS A 100 -69.19 54.06 94.26
CA LYS A 100 -68.93 53.48 92.94
C LYS A 100 -69.31 54.41 91.79
N GLU A 101 -70.47 55.08 91.85
CA GLU A 101 -70.89 56.05 90.82
C GLU A 101 -69.87 57.18 90.66
N ASN A 102 -69.43 57.78 91.77
CA ASN A 102 -68.43 58.84 91.76
C ASN A 102 -67.10 58.37 91.12
N LYS A 103 -66.65 57.15 91.44
CA LYS A 103 -65.39 56.60 90.91
C LYS A 103 -65.45 56.34 89.40
N ILE A 104 -66.62 55.97 88.87
CA ILE A 104 -66.84 55.79 87.43
C ILE A 104 -66.81 57.13 86.69
N GLN A 105 -67.40 58.20 87.26
CA GLN A 105 -67.31 59.54 86.68
C GLN A 105 -65.86 60.07 86.66
N GLU A 106 -65.12 59.87 87.75
CA GLU A 106 -63.71 60.31 87.86
C GLU A 106 -62.82 59.64 86.79
N LEU A 107 -62.93 58.31 86.64
CA LEU A 107 -62.19 57.55 85.63
C LEU A 107 -62.58 57.92 84.19
N SER A 108 -63.86 58.20 83.93
CA SER A 108 -64.36 58.62 82.62
C SER A 108 -63.78 59.95 82.15
N ASN A 109 -63.50 60.87 83.08
CA ASN A 109 -62.88 62.16 82.76
C ASN A 109 -61.37 62.00 82.50
N GLN A 110 -60.66 61.24 83.34
CA GLN A 110 -59.22 61.00 83.16
C GLN A 110 -58.87 60.30 81.84
N LEU A 111 -59.76 59.42 81.34
CA LEU A 111 -59.60 58.79 80.02
C LEU A 111 -59.63 59.83 78.89
N ARG A 112 -60.62 60.72 78.89
CA ARG A 112 -60.79 61.77 77.87
C ARG A 112 -59.66 62.80 77.82
N GLU A 113 -59.02 63.05 78.96
CA GLU A 113 -57.84 63.92 79.01
C GLU A 113 -56.62 63.22 78.40
N LYS A 114 -56.41 61.92 78.71
CA LYS A 114 -55.32 61.14 78.11
C LYS A 114 -55.47 60.89 76.61
N GLU A 115 -56.70 60.69 76.12
CA GLU A 115 -56.98 60.58 74.67
C GLU A 115 -56.51 61.84 73.93
N ARG A 116 -56.84 63.03 74.44
CA ARG A 116 -56.43 64.32 73.86
C ARG A 116 -54.92 64.56 73.91
N GLU A 117 -54.26 64.17 75.00
CA GLU A 117 -52.79 64.24 75.06
C GLU A 117 -52.11 63.35 74.01
N LEU A 118 -52.66 62.16 73.76
CA LEU A 118 -52.11 61.22 72.78
C LEU A 118 -52.28 61.74 71.34
N GLU A 119 -53.45 62.28 70.99
CA GLU A 119 -53.68 62.91 69.68
C GLU A 119 -52.70 64.06 69.40
N GLN A 120 -52.44 64.94 70.38
CA GLN A 120 -51.45 66.02 70.23
C GLN A 120 -50.01 65.49 70.11
N LYS A 121 -49.65 64.44 70.87
CA LYS A 121 -48.32 63.82 70.79
C LYS A 121 -48.09 63.15 69.43
N GLU A 122 -49.11 62.49 68.86
CA GLU A 122 -49.02 61.93 67.50
C GLU A 122 -48.84 63.01 66.43
N LEU A 123 -49.61 64.10 66.47
CA LEU A 123 -49.52 65.18 65.49
C LEU A 123 -48.12 65.83 65.50
N ASN A 124 -47.58 66.11 66.68
CA ASN A 124 -46.25 66.70 66.82
C ASN A 124 -45.15 65.74 66.36
N ALA A 125 -45.25 64.44 66.67
CA ALA A 125 -44.28 63.44 66.19
C ALA A 125 -44.30 63.30 64.66
N LYS A 126 -45.51 63.25 64.06
CA LYS A 126 -45.69 63.17 62.60
C LYS A 126 -45.12 64.39 61.87
N ALA A 127 -45.20 65.59 62.46
CA ALA A 127 -44.59 66.79 61.90
C ALA A 127 -43.04 66.75 61.93
N GLY A 128 -42.44 66.32 63.05
CA GLY A 128 -40.98 66.23 63.19
C GLY A 128 -40.32 65.29 62.18
N PHE A 129 -40.87 64.07 62.02
CA PHE A 129 -40.34 63.08 61.07
C PHE A 129 -40.40 63.52 59.60
N ILE A 130 -41.29 64.45 59.24
CA ILE A 130 -41.33 65.00 57.87
C ILE A 130 -40.12 65.93 57.64
N GLN A 131 -39.83 66.83 58.58
CA GLN A 131 -38.73 67.79 58.46
C GLN A 131 -37.36 67.11 58.43
N GLU A 132 -37.12 66.10 59.28
CA GLU A 132 -35.88 65.30 59.23
C GLU A 132 -35.71 64.61 57.87
N ARG A 133 -36.80 64.03 57.33
CA ARG A 133 -36.75 63.31 56.06
C ARG A 133 -36.51 64.24 54.85
N GLU A 134 -37.01 65.47 54.90
CA GLU A 134 -36.73 66.49 53.87
C GLU A 134 -35.27 66.93 53.89
N GLN A 135 -34.67 67.13 55.08
CA GLN A 135 -33.25 67.48 55.20
C GLN A 135 -32.31 66.35 54.73
N ILE A 136 -32.62 65.10 55.08
CA ILE A 136 -31.88 63.92 54.60
C ILE A 136 -32.03 63.75 53.09
N PHE A 137 -33.22 63.99 52.52
CA PHE A 137 -33.42 63.90 51.07
C PHE A 137 -32.66 64.99 50.29
N ALA A 138 -32.62 66.22 50.80
CA ALA A 138 -31.89 67.33 50.18
C ALA A 138 -30.37 67.03 50.08
N SER A 139 -29.75 66.64 51.20
CA SER A 139 -28.32 66.30 51.24
C SER A 139 -27.96 65.09 50.36
N LEU A 140 -28.85 64.09 50.25
CA LEU A 140 -28.66 62.97 49.32
C LEU A 140 -28.77 63.38 47.85
N GLN A 141 -29.56 64.40 47.49
CA GLN A 141 -29.57 64.94 46.12
C GLN A 141 -28.28 65.69 45.77
N GLU A 142 -27.73 66.45 46.71
CA GLU A 142 -26.47 67.18 46.54
C GLU A 142 -25.27 66.24 46.37
N GLN A 143 -25.22 65.16 47.17
CA GLN A 143 -24.23 64.07 46.99
C GLN A 143 -24.41 63.35 45.64
N LYS A 144 -25.65 63.14 45.18
CA LYS A 144 -25.89 62.54 43.86
C LYS A 144 -25.41 63.43 42.72
N ALA A 145 -25.65 64.74 42.79
CA ALA A 145 -25.24 65.69 41.77
C ALA A 145 -23.71 65.72 41.60
N THR A 146 -22.98 65.85 42.72
CA THR A 146 -21.50 65.88 42.73
C THR A 146 -20.89 64.56 42.23
N LEU A 147 -21.46 63.40 42.58
CA LEU A 147 -21.03 62.10 42.02
C LEU A 147 -21.28 61.97 40.51
N GLN A 148 -22.38 62.53 39.99
CA GLN A 148 -22.63 62.53 38.54
C GLN A 148 -21.66 63.45 37.78
N GLU A 149 -21.25 64.57 38.38
CA GLU A 149 -20.26 65.49 37.80
C GLU A 149 -18.87 64.83 37.72
N GLN A 150 -18.39 64.24 38.82
CA GLN A 150 -17.14 63.47 38.88
C GLN A 150 -17.10 62.32 37.87
N LEU A 151 -18.22 61.60 37.69
CA LEU A 151 -18.32 60.51 36.72
C LEU A 151 -18.22 61.00 35.27
N ASN A 152 -18.81 62.15 34.94
CA ASN A 152 -18.76 62.73 33.60
C ASN A 152 -17.35 63.19 33.23
N ASP A 153 -16.61 63.80 34.16
CA ASP A 153 -15.23 64.22 33.90
C ASP A 153 -14.26 63.03 33.80
N TYR A 154 -14.48 61.95 34.57
CA TYR A 154 -13.73 60.70 34.39
C TYR A 154 -13.92 60.11 32.98
N TYR A 155 -15.17 60.06 32.48
CA TYR A 155 -15.42 59.59 31.12
C TYR A 155 -14.72 60.45 30.06
N ARG A 156 -14.69 61.79 30.23
CA ARG A 156 -13.93 62.67 29.33
C ARG A 156 -12.45 62.34 29.31
N THR A 157 -11.81 62.20 30.48
CA THR A 157 -10.37 61.92 30.55
C THR A 157 -10.02 60.60 29.86
N VAL A 158 -10.84 59.56 30.02
CA VAL A 158 -10.65 58.27 29.33
C VAL A 158 -10.75 58.43 27.81
N THR A 159 -11.79 59.10 27.30
CA THR A 159 -11.95 59.29 25.84
C THR A 159 -10.80 60.09 25.21
N GLU A 160 -10.24 61.06 25.94
CA GLU A 160 -9.08 61.81 25.49
C GLU A 160 -7.79 60.97 25.44
N GLU A 161 -7.60 60.03 26.36
CA GLU A 161 -6.45 59.11 26.35
C GLU A 161 -6.58 58.06 25.25
N GLU A 162 -7.78 57.52 25.02
CA GLU A 162 -8.07 56.60 23.92
C GLU A 162 -7.79 57.24 22.55
N GLU A 163 -8.22 58.49 22.32
CA GLU A 163 -7.91 59.23 21.08
C GLU A 163 -6.40 59.44 20.87
N LYS A 164 -5.65 59.74 21.94
CA LYS A 164 -4.19 59.93 21.88
C LYS A 164 -3.49 58.61 21.54
N LEU A 165 -3.90 57.50 22.15
CA LEU A 165 -3.37 56.17 21.89
C LEU A 165 -3.70 55.67 20.47
N LEU A 166 -4.90 55.99 19.95
CA LEU A 166 -5.29 55.64 18.59
C LEU A 166 -4.38 56.30 17.54
N LYS A 167 -4.13 57.61 17.69
CA LYS A 167 -3.27 58.39 16.77
C LYS A 167 -1.83 57.85 16.76
N GLN A 168 -1.25 57.58 17.92
CA GLN A 168 0.08 56.96 18.03
C GLN A 168 0.15 55.56 17.37
N ARG A 169 -0.93 54.77 17.45
CA ARG A 169 -1.01 53.46 16.76
C ARG A 169 -1.10 53.61 15.24
N GLU A 170 -1.82 54.60 14.73
CA GLU A 170 -1.88 54.86 13.28
C GLU A 170 -0.53 55.32 12.71
N GLU A 171 0.18 56.21 13.42
CA GLU A 171 1.51 56.68 13.03
C GLU A 171 2.51 55.51 12.98
N ARG A 172 2.60 54.73 14.07
CA ARG A 172 3.47 53.54 14.15
C ARG A 172 3.15 52.49 13.08
N ARG A 173 1.87 52.35 12.71
CA ARG A 173 1.42 51.44 11.66
C ARG A 173 1.89 51.89 10.26
N ARG A 174 1.87 53.19 9.97
CA ARG A 174 2.38 53.75 8.70
C ARG A 174 3.89 53.64 8.57
N GLU A 175 4.64 53.82 9.67
CA GLU A 175 6.10 53.61 9.69
C GLU A 175 6.45 52.17 9.27
N ILE A 176 5.76 51.19 9.85
CA ILE A 176 5.96 49.75 9.56
C ILE A 176 5.54 49.40 8.12
N GLU A 177 4.43 49.95 7.62
CA GLU A 177 3.98 49.73 6.23
C GLU A 177 5.00 50.29 5.21
N ASN A 178 5.59 51.45 5.48
CA ASN A 178 6.65 52.03 4.64
C ASN A 178 7.92 51.18 4.64
N GLN A 179 8.38 50.72 5.81
CA GLN A 179 9.56 49.85 5.93
C GLN A 179 9.39 48.53 5.17
N LEU A 180 8.23 47.87 5.31
CA LEU A 180 7.87 46.68 4.56
C LEU A 180 7.82 46.91 3.04
N GLN A 181 7.45 48.11 2.59
CA GLN A 181 7.44 48.46 1.17
C GLN A 181 8.86 48.66 0.61
N GLU A 182 9.78 49.27 1.37
CA GLU A 182 11.18 49.37 0.98
C GLU A 182 11.89 48.01 0.91
N GLU A 183 11.65 47.11 1.87
CA GLU A 183 12.23 45.76 1.86
C GLU A 183 11.74 44.93 0.68
N ARG A 184 10.45 45.03 0.33
CA ARG A 184 9.88 44.38 -0.86
C ARG A 184 10.58 44.83 -2.14
N LEU A 185 10.78 46.13 -2.33
CA LEU A 185 11.45 46.67 -3.51
C LEU A 185 12.91 46.21 -3.63
N LYS A 186 13.63 46.08 -2.50
CA LYS A 186 14.99 45.53 -2.46
C LYS A 186 15.00 44.05 -2.87
N LEU A 187 14.09 43.24 -2.30
CA LEU A 187 13.96 41.81 -2.60
C LEU A 187 13.47 41.52 -4.04
N GLU A 188 12.69 42.42 -4.64
CA GLU A 188 12.27 42.32 -6.04
C GLU A 188 13.46 42.60 -6.98
N ALA A 189 14.27 43.63 -6.70
CA ALA A 189 15.48 43.91 -7.47
C ALA A 189 16.52 42.76 -7.41
N GLU A 190 16.78 42.20 -6.22
CA GLU A 190 17.67 41.03 -6.07
C GLU A 190 17.16 39.81 -6.85
N ARG A 191 15.84 39.57 -6.86
CA ARG A 191 15.23 38.49 -7.64
C ARG A 191 15.38 38.67 -9.15
N GLU A 192 15.22 39.90 -9.65
CA GLU A 192 15.45 40.17 -11.08
C GLU A 192 16.91 39.94 -11.48
N GLN A 193 17.87 40.38 -10.66
CA GLN A 193 19.30 40.14 -10.90
C GLN A 193 19.63 38.63 -10.94
N ILE A 194 19.22 37.87 -9.91
CA ILE A 194 19.43 36.42 -9.84
C ILE A 194 18.76 35.71 -11.03
N GLN A 195 17.62 36.21 -11.51
CA GLN A 195 16.93 35.64 -12.67
C GLN A 195 17.68 35.92 -13.99
N GLN A 196 18.34 37.07 -14.14
CA GLN A 196 19.19 37.38 -15.29
C GLN A 196 20.45 36.49 -15.32
N GLU A 197 21.19 36.42 -14.21
CA GLU A 197 22.37 35.55 -14.07
C GLU A 197 22.02 34.07 -14.36
N LYS A 198 20.87 33.61 -13.88
CA LYS A 198 20.36 32.25 -14.16
C LYS A 198 20.05 32.02 -15.64
N GLN A 199 19.52 33.01 -16.36
CA GLN A 199 19.28 32.89 -17.81
C GLN A 199 20.59 32.82 -18.60
N GLU A 200 21.60 33.60 -18.23
CA GLU A 200 22.93 33.56 -18.85
C GLU A 200 23.63 32.21 -18.62
N ILE A 201 23.57 31.68 -17.39
CA ILE A 201 24.10 30.33 -17.08
C ILE A 201 23.38 29.23 -17.87
N ILE A 202 22.05 29.34 -18.08
CA ILE A 202 21.29 28.39 -18.90
C ILE A 202 21.72 28.48 -20.37
N ARG A 203 21.87 29.70 -20.90
CA ARG A 203 22.33 29.93 -22.27
C ARG A 203 23.70 29.30 -22.52
N ASN A 204 24.68 29.62 -21.68
CA ASN A 204 26.05 29.12 -21.81
C ASN A 204 26.12 27.57 -21.71
N LYS A 205 25.24 26.95 -20.92
CA LYS A 205 25.10 25.49 -20.87
C LYS A 205 24.48 24.91 -22.14
N ASN A 206 23.47 25.56 -22.72
CA ASN A 206 22.86 25.09 -23.97
C ASN A 206 23.85 25.17 -25.14
N GLU A 207 24.56 26.29 -25.30
CA GLU A 207 25.60 26.45 -26.33
C GLU A 207 26.72 25.39 -26.18
N ALA A 208 27.11 25.05 -24.94
CA ALA A 208 28.03 23.94 -24.68
C ALA A 208 27.45 22.56 -25.06
N ILE A 209 26.18 22.29 -24.72
CA ILE A 209 25.49 21.02 -25.05
C ILE A 209 25.38 20.83 -26.57
N GLU A 210 25.05 21.88 -27.33
CA GLU A 210 24.98 21.84 -28.79
C GLU A 210 26.34 21.49 -29.42
N SER A 211 27.45 22.03 -28.89
CA SER A 211 28.80 21.69 -29.36
C SER A 211 29.15 20.21 -29.15
N VAL A 212 28.76 19.63 -28.00
CA VAL A 212 28.95 18.21 -27.70
C VAL A 212 28.07 17.33 -28.59
N LEU A 213 26.80 17.70 -28.78
CA LEU A 213 25.89 16.98 -29.68
C LEU A 213 26.39 16.95 -31.13
N ALA A 214 26.96 18.05 -31.63
CA ALA A 214 27.57 18.09 -32.97
C ALA A 214 28.72 17.09 -33.11
N SER A 215 29.68 17.09 -32.17
CA SER A 215 30.80 16.14 -32.20
C SER A 215 30.36 14.66 -32.09
N LEU A 216 29.32 14.37 -31.29
CA LEU A 216 28.74 13.03 -31.19
C LEU A 216 28.01 12.59 -32.47
N GLN A 217 27.41 13.52 -33.23
CA GLN A 217 26.83 13.22 -34.54
C GLN A 217 27.90 12.90 -35.59
N GLU A 218 29.04 13.59 -35.57
CA GLU A 218 30.19 13.33 -36.46
C GLU A 218 30.86 11.97 -36.15
N GLN A 219 31.03 11.65 -34.86
CA GLN A 219 31.49 10.32 -34.43
C GLN A 219 30.50 9.20 -34.83
N LYS A 220 29.19 9.45 -34.73
CA LYS A 220 28.17 8.50 -35.18
C LYS A 220 28.21 8.27 -36.69
N ALA A 221 28.38 9.34 -37.48
CA ALA A 221 28.46 9.25 -38.94
C ALA A 221 29.66 8.41 -39.40
N THR A 222 30.85 8.66 -38.83
CA THR A 222 32.07 7.92 -39.16
C THR A 222 32.01 6.44 -38.73
N LEU A 223 31.45 6.13 -37.57
CA LEU A 223 31.17 4.73 -37.16
C LEU A 223 30.17 4.03 -38.10
N GLN A 224 29.15 4.75 -38.56
CA GLN A 224 28.14 4.19 -39.46
C GLN A 224 28.69 3.96 -40.88
N GLU A 225 29.65 4.77 -41.34
CA GLU A 225 30.38 4.55 -42.59
C GLU A 225 31.31 3.32 -42.50
N GLN A 226 32.08 3.19 -41.42
CA GLN A 226 32.92 2.01 -41.16
C GLN A 226 32.11 0.71 -41.14
N LEU A 227 30.92 0.73 -40.51
CA LEU A 227 30.01 -0.41 -40.46
C LEU A 227 29.45 -0.77 -41.85
N ASN A 228 29.12 0.22 -42.68
CA ASN A 228 28.68 0.00 -44.05
C ASN A 228 29.78 -0.64 -44.93
N ASP A 229 31.03 -0.21 -44.76
CA ASP A 229 32.16 -0.81 -45.49
C ASP A 229 32.51 -2.23 -45.02
N TYR A 230 32.30 -2.55 -43.74
CA TYR A 230 32.36 -3.93 -43.25
C TYR A 230 31.28 -4.83 -43.89
N TYR A 231 30.03 -4.36 -44.00
CA TYR A 231 29.00 -5.12 -44.73
C TYR A 231 29.35 -5.28 -46.23
N ARG A 232 30.02 -4.30 -46.84
CA ARG A 232 30.51 -4.35 -48.24
C ARG A 232 31.71 -5.27 -48.46
N THR A 233 32.46 -5.65 -47.43
CA THR A 233 33.50 -6.70 -47.56
C THR A 233 32.90 -8.08 -47.39
N VAL A 234 32.09 -8.31 -46.34
CA VAL A 234 31.44 -9.61 -46.07
C VAL A 234 30.61 -10.09 -47.27
N THR A 235 29.74 -9.23 -47.83
CA THR A 235 28.92 -9.57 -49.01
C THR A 235 29.75 -9.95 -50.24
N LYS A 236 30.93 -9.35 -50.44
CA LYS A 236 31.86 -9.71 -51.53
C LYS A 236 32.59 -11.03 -51.29
N GLU A 237 32.67 -11.51 -50.05
CA GLU A 237 33.21 -12.84 -49.73
C GLU A 237 32.13 -13.92 -49.87
N GLU A 238 30.90 -13.63 -49.46
CA GLU A 238 29.74 -14.49 -49.70
C GLU A 238 29.49 -14.71 -51.19
N GLU A 239 29.55 -13.67 -52.02
CA GLU A 239 29.45 -13.79 -53.48
C GLU A 239 30.53 -14.69 -54.11
N LYS A 240 31.77 -14.64 -53.60
CA LYS A 240 32.86 -15.52 -54.08
C LYS A 240 32.60 -16.97 -53.68
N LEU A 241 32.17 -17.19 -52.44
CA LEU A 241 31.85 -18.52 -51.93
C LEU A 241 30.65 -19.14 -52.67
N LEU A 242 29.67 -18.33 -53.05
CA LEU A 242 28.53 -18.76 -53.87
C LEU A 242 28.99 -19.23 -55.25
N LYS A 243 29.81 -18.43 -55.96
CA LYS A 243 30.34 -18.77 -57.29
C LYS A 243 31.16 -20.07 -57.27
N GLN A 244 32.03 -20.25 -56.28
CA GLN A 244 32.78 -21.50 -56.08
C GLN A 244 31.87 -22.73 -55.84
N ARG A 245 30.72 -22.55 -55.16
CA ARG A 245 29.72 -23.62 -54.97
C ARG A 245 28.95 -23.92 -56.26
N GLU A 246 28.63 -22.92 -57.07
CA GLU A 246 27.99 -23.12 -58.38
C GLU A 246 28.90 -23.84 -59.37
N GLU A 247 30.17 -23.43 -59.45
CA GLU A 247 31.18 -24.06 -60.31
C GLU A 247 31.33 -25.56 -59.96
N ARG A 248 31.57 -25.86 -58.68
CA ARG A 248 31.70 -27.25 -58.21
C ARG A 248 30.41 -28.07 -58.34
N ARG A 249 29.24 -27.44 -58.31
CA ARG A 249 27.97 -28.11 -58.60
C ARG A 249 27.86 -28.49 -60.08
N ARG A 250 28.26 -27.61 -61.01
CA ARG A 250 28.29 -27.91 -62.45
C ARG A 250 29.26 -29.03 -62.79
N GLU A 251 30.41 -29.10 -62.13
CA GLU A 251 31.36 -30.22 -62.29
C GLU A 251 30.70 -31.57 -61.96
N ILE A 252 29.96 -31.64 -60.84
CA ILE A 252 29.25 -32.85 -60.40
C ILE A 252 28.09 -33.18 -61.35
N GLU A 253 27.32 -32.19 -61.80
CA GLU A 253 26.21 -32.39 -62.75
C GLU A 253 26.71 -32.90 -64.11
N ASN A 254 27.85 -32.41 -64.60
CA ASN A 254 28.50 -32.92 -65.82
C ASN A 254 28.97 -34.37 -65.66
N GLN A 255 29.65 -34.71 -64.54
CA GLN A 255 30.09 -36.08 -64.27
C GLN A 255 28.91 -37.07 -64.23
N LEU A 256 27.83 -36.69 -63.55
CA LEU A 256 26.64 -37.52 -63.42
C LEU A 256 25.87 -37.64 -64.76
N GLN A 257 25.99 -36.66 -65.65
CA GLN A 257 25.48 -36.75 -67.02
C GLN A 257 26.31 -37.71 -67.89
N GLU A 258 27.64 -37.72 -67.76
CA GLU A 258 28.49 -38.71 -68.44
C GLU A 258 28.18 -40.16 -68.00
N GLU A 259 27.99 -40.39 -66.70
CA GLU A 259 27.64 -41.72 -66.18
C GLU A 259 26.29 -42.21 -66.70
N ARG A 260 25.29 -41.32 -66.82
CA ARG A 260 24.00 -41.64 -67.44
C ARG A 260 24.15 -42.07 -68.90
N LEU A 261 24.93 -41.33 -69.70
CA LEU A 261 25.15 -41.66 -71.11
C LEU A 261 25.85 -43.03 -71.30
N LYS A 262 26.78 -43.38 -70.39
CA LYS A 262 27.44 -44.70 -70.36
C LYS A 262 26.41 -45.81 -70.06
N LEU A 263 25.56 -45.62 -69.03
CA LEU A 263 24.50 -46.56 -68.66
C LEU A 263 23.38 -46.70 -69.72
N GLU A 264 23.10 -45.65 -70.49
CA GLU A 264 22.15 -45.72 -71.60
C GLU A 264 22.72 -46.52 -72.78
N ALA A 265 24.00 -46.32 -73.14
CA ALA A 265 24.68 -47.12 -74.16
C ALA A 265 24.75 -48.62 -73.80
N GLU A 266 25.08 -48.97 -72.54
CA GLU A 266 25.05 -50.36 -72.07
C GLU A 266 23.65 -50.99 -72.17
N ARG A 267 22.60 -50.21 -71.88
CA ARG A 267 21.21 -50.67 -72.01
C ARG A 267 20.81 -50.93 -73.46
N GLU A 268 21.23 -50.08 -74.40
CA GLU A 268 20.96 -50.29 -75.82
C GLU A 268 21.65 -51.56 -76.35
N GLN A 269 22.91 -51.81 -75.96
CA GLN A 269 23.63 -53.04 -76.31
C GLN A 269 22.89 -54.28 -75.77
N LEU A 270 22.52 -54.28 -74.49
CA LEU A 270 21.75 -55.35 -73.86
C LEU A 270 20.35 -55.56 -74.48
N GLU A 271 19.75 -54.54 -75.11
CA GLU A 271 18.50 -54.71 -75.86
C GLU A 271 18.72 -55.26 -77.27
N GLN A 272 19.82 -54.87 -77.94
CA GLN A 272 20.23 -55.44 -79.23
C GLN A 272 20.50 -56.94 -79.10
N GLU A 273 21.30 -57.37 -78.13
CA GLU A 273 21.55 -58.81 -77.85
C GLU A 273 20.24 -59.58 -77.64
N LYS A 274 19.31 -59.04 -76.83
CA LYS A 274 17.99 -59.66 -76.60
C LYS A 274 17.14 -59.74 -77.86
N ARG A 275 17.25 -58.78 -78.78
CA ARG A 275 16.56 -58.81 -80.09
C ARG A 275 17.16 -59.87 -81.00
N GLU A 276 18.47 -60.08 -80.98
CA GLU A 276 19.13 -61.15 -81.75
C GLU A 276 18.82 -62.55 -81.19
N LEU A 277 18.85 -62.71 -79.87
CA LEU A 277 18.56 -63.98 -79.18
C LEU A 277 17.07 -64.39 -79.37
N ARG A 278 16.15 -63.42 -79.48
CA ARG A 278 14.77 -63.67 -79.92
C ARG A 278 14.67 -64.08 -81.39
N ARG A 279 15.49 -63.50 -82.29
CA ARG A 279 15.53 -63.88 -83.72
C ARG A 279 16.04 -65.32 -83.92
N SER A 280 17.09 -65.72 -83.20
CA SER A 280 17.61 -67.10 -83.27
C SER A 280 16.63 -68.12 -82.69
N HIS A 281 16.00 -67.82 -81.55
CA HIS A 281 14.95 -68.68 -80.97
C HIS A 281 13.77 -68.89 -81.93
N ASN A 282 13.29 -67.82 -82.59
CA ASN A 282 12.20 -67.94 -83.56
C ASN A 282 12.60 -68.75 -84.80
N ARG A 283 13.84 -68.65 -85.29
CA ARG A 283 14.34 -69.50 -86.39
C ARG A 283 14.34 -70.98 -86.03
N LEU A 284 14.91 -71.32 -84.86
CA LEU A 284 14.92 -72.69 -84.34
C LEU A 284 13.49 -73.26 -84.18
N LYS A 285 12.52 -72.43 -83.78
CA LYS A 285 11.12 -72.84 -83.70
C LYS A 285 10.52 -73.15 -85.08
N SER A 286 10.76 -72.32 -86.10
CA SER A 286 10.31 -72.61 -87.47
C SER A 286 11.00 -73.83 -88.09
N GLU A 287 12.27 -74.08 -87.77
CA GLU A 287 12.98 -75.30 -88.19
C GLU A 287 12.37 -76.55 -87.55
N GLN A 288 11.97 -76.49 -86.28
CA GLN A 288 11.27 -77.58 -85.59
C GLN A 288 9.84 -77.81 -86.10
N GLU A 289 9.18 -76.81 -86.65
CA GLU A 289 7.84 -76.93 -87.24
C GLU A 289 7.93 -77.57 -88.64
N LEU A 290 8.85 -77.11 -89.50
CA LEU A 290 9.15 -77.75 -90.79
C LEU A 290 9.56 -79.22 -90.64
N LEU A 291 10.42 -79.55 -89.67
CA LEU A 291 10.85 -80.93 -89.42
C LEU A 291 9.73 -81.87 -88.99
N LYS A 292 8.58 -81.36 -88.52
CA LYS A 292 7.38 -82.18 -88.25
C LYS A 292 6.55 -82.41 -89.49
N GLU A 293 6.34 -81.37 -90.31
CA GLU A 293 5.66 -81.52 -91.61
C GLU A 293 6.42 -82.50 -92.51
N ASP A 294 7.76 -82.44 -92.52
CA ASP A 294 8.61 -83.43 -93.21
C ASP A 294 8.44 -84.86 -92.67
N GLN A 295 8.23 -85.04 -91.35
CA GLN A 295 7.97 -86.35 -90.75
C GLN A 295 6.59 -86.89 -91.13
N GLU A 296 5.53 -86.10 -90.96
CA GLU A 296 4.15 -86.49 -91.25
C GLU A 296 3.98 -86.87 -92.74
N THR A 297 4.53 -86.07 -93.67
CA THR A 297 4.47 -86.43 -95.09
C THR A 297 5.36 -87.63 -95.45
N LEU A 298 6.30 -88.06 -94.59
CA LEU A 298 7.11 -89.26 -94.82
C LEU A 298 6.36 -90.52 -94.34
N GLU A 299 5.61 -90.42 -93.24
CA GLU A 299 4.72 -91.50 -92.77
C GLU A 299 3.59 -91.78 -93.78
N GLU A 300 2.92 -90.77 -94.35
CA GLU A 300 1.94 -90.96 -95.42
C GLU A 300 2.53 -91.72 -96.62
N LYS A 301 3.77 -91.37 -97.03
CA LYS A 301 4.47 -92.02 -98.15
C LYS A 301 4.85 -93.47 -97.83
N VAL A 302 4.96 -93.84 -96.55
CA VAL A 302 5.16 -95.23 -96.11
C VAL A 302 3.85 -96.00 -96.13
N GLU A 303 2.74 -95.45 -95.61
CA GLU A 303 1.42 -96.09 -95.70
C GLU A 303 0.99 -96.36 -97.14
N GLN A 304 1.13 -95.39 -98.05
CA GLN A 304 0.78 -95.57 -99.46
C GLN A 304 1.61 -96.70 -100.13
N LYS A 305 2.88 -96.84 -99.75
CA LYS A 305 3.75 -97.95 -100.20
C LYS A 305 3.37 -99.30 -99.58
N ALA A 306 2.91 -99.32 -98.33
CA ALA A 306 2.40 -100.53 -97.70
C ALA A 306 1.09 -100.99 -98.36
N ALA A 307 0.12 -100.09 -98.53
CA ALA A 307 -1.19 -100.37 -99.12
C ALA A 307 -1.10 -100.87 -100.57
N THR A 308 -0.18 -100.30 -101.38
CA THR A 308 0.08 -100.81 -102.74
C THR A 308 0.71 -102.20 -102.73
N LYS A 309 1.61 -102.49 -101.77
CA LYS A 309 2.21 -103.82 -101.60
C LYS A 309 1.20 -104.91 -101.21
N VAL A 310 0.24 -104.58 -100.35
CA VAL A 310 -0.86 -105.49 -99.98
C VAL A 310 -1.72 -105.83 -101.20
N ARG A 311 -2.16 -104.82 -101.97
CA ARG A 311 -2.96 -105.04 -103.20
C ARG A 311 -2.22 -105.87 -104.25
N GLU A 312 -0.90 -105.71 -104.40
CA GLU A 312 -0.09 -106.60 -105.27
C GLU A 312 -0.17 -108.07 -104.84
N LEU A 313 -0.17 -108.35 -103.54
CA LEU A 313 -0.18 -109.71 -102.99
C LEU A 313 -1.57 -110.34 -103.10
N GLU A 314 -2.63 -109.60 -102.79
CA GLU A 314 -4.03 -110.02 -102.96
C GLU A 314 -4.35 -110.38 -104.42
N ALA A 315 -3.86 -109.59 -105.37
CA ALA A 315 -4.01 -109.86 -106.80
C ALA A 315 -3.30 -111.16 -107.23
N LYS A 316 -2.08 -111.40 -106.72
CA LYS A 316 -1.31 -112.63 -106.97
C LYS A 316 -1.98 -113.87 -106.36
N LEU A 317 -2.62 -113.73 -105.19
CA LEU A 317 -3.36 -114.80 -104.52
C LEU A 317 -4.62 -115.19 -105.32
N ASN A 318 -5.46 -114.20 -105.67
CA ASN A 318 -6.66 -114.39 -106.51
C ASN A 318 -6.34 -115.03 -107.88
N PHE A 319 -5.18 -114.70 -108.47
CA PHE A 319 -4.74 -115.31 -109.73
C PHE A 319 -4.42 -116.81 -109.57
N ARG A 320 -3.78 -117.22 -108.47
CA ARG A 320 -3.45 -118.62 -108.20
C ARG A 320 -4.69 -119.48 -107.93
N GLU A 321 -5.69 -118.95 -107.21
CA GLU A 321 -6.95 -119.68 -107.00
C GLU A 321 -7.69 -119.94 -108.32
N LYS A 322 -7.70 -118.96 -109.23
CA LYS A 322 -8.29 -119.14 -110.57
C LYS A 322 -7.56 -120.18 -111.42
N GLN A 323 -6.23 -120.27 -111.33
CA GLN A 323 -5.47 -121.37 -111.99
C GLN A 323 -5.86 -122.74 -111.43
N LEU A 324 -5.98 -122.88 -110.11
CA LEU A 324 -6.34 -124.15 -109.47
C LEU A 324 -7.74 -124.64 -109.86
N GLN A 325 -8.69 -123.73 -110.06
CA GLN A 325 -10.01 -124.07 -110.62
C GLN A 325 -9.94 -124.47 -112.10
N GLN A 326 -9.10 -123.79 -112.91
CA GLN A 326 -8.94 -124.12 -114.33
C GLN A 326 -8.35 -125.52 -114.54
N GLU A 327 -7.30 -125.92 -113.82
CA GLU A 327 -6.72 -127.28 -113.94
C GLU A 327 -7.72 -128.38 -113.61
N ARG A 328 -8.51 -128.21 -112.53
CA ARG A 328 -9.61 -129.12 -112.17
C ARG A 328 -10.70 -129.20 -113.26
N SER A 329 -10.92 -128.12 -114.02
CA SER A 329 -11.84 -128.12 -115.16
C SER A 329 -11.26 -128.74 -116.43
N LEU A 330 -9.94 -128.64 -116.64
CA LEU A 330 -9.23 -129.20 -117.79
C LEU A 330 -9.10 -130.72 -117.70
N SER A 331 -8.82 -131.25 -116.51
CA SER A 331 -8.79 -132.70 -116.25
C SER A 331 -10.09 -133.40 -116.70
N LYS A 332 -11.26 -132.86 -116.32
CA LYS A 332 -12.58 -133.36 -116.76
C LYS A 332 -12.90 -133.16 -118.25
N LYS A 333 -12.15 -132.32 -118.97
CA LYS A 333 -12.34 -132.12 -120.42
C LYS A 333 -11.41 -133.02 -121.25
N LEU A 334 -10.22 -133.33 -120.75
CA LEU A 334 -9.23 -134.15 -121.44
C LEU A 334 -9.70 -135.59 -121.69
N GLU A 335 -10.50 -136.18 -120.79
CA GLU A 335 -11.15 -137.49 -121.01
C GLU A 335 -12.12 -137.47 -122.21
N SER A 336 -12.76 -136.33 -122.50
CA SER A 336 -13.74 -136.18 -123.59
C SER A 336 -13.14 -135.80 -124.94
N ALA A 337 -11.95 -135.20 -124.94
CA ALA A 337 -11.33 -134.61 -126.14
C ALA A 337 -10.42 -135.58 -126.93
N LEU A 338 -10.06 -136.72 -126.35
CA LEU A 338 -9.15 -137.71 -126.98
C LEU A 338 -9.73 -138.43 -128.22
N ALA A 339 -11.01 -138.23 -128.54
CA ALA A 339 -11.75 -139.04 -129.50
C ALA A 339 -11.66 -138.60 -130.97
N LYS A 340 -11.31 -137.34 -131.29
CA LYS A 340 -11.33 -136.81 -132.68
C LYS A 340 -10.14 -135.91 -133.00
N LYS A 341 -9.04 -136.56 -133.39
CA LYS A 341 -7.80 -135.97 -133.94
C LYS A 341 -7.74 -136.24 -135.47
N THR A 342 -6.94 -135.42 -136.17
CA THR A 342 -6.67 -135.38 -137.63
C THR A 342 -7.83 -134.80 -138.46
N GLU A 343 -7.62 -133.96 -139.50
CA GLU A 343 -6.46 -133.56 -140.34
C GLU A 343 -6.41 -132.00 -140.52
N GLN A 344 -5.34 -131.26 -140.89
CA GLN A 344 -3.87 -131.45 -140.87
C GLN A 344 -3.14 -130.06 -140.83
N GLU A 345 -2.26 -129.70 -141.79
CA GLU A 345 -1.36 -128.49 -141.80
C GLU A 345 -1.24 -127.86 -143.24
N ARG A 346 -0.50 -126.77 -143.60
CA ARG A 346 0.94 -126.40 -143.34
C ARG A 346 1.41 -125.05 -144.03
N GLN A 347 2.30 -124.18 -143.44
CA GLN A 347 3.04 -123.02 -144.11
C GLN A 347 4.12 -122.22 -143.25
N PHE A 348 4.93 -121.28 -143.85
CA PHE A 348 5.98 -120.33 -143.30
C PHE A 348 5.99 -118.94 -144.06
N GLY A 349 6.84 -117.86 -143.97
CA GLY A 349 8.10 -117.28 -143.37
C GLY A 349 8.27 -115.78 -143.89
N GLN A 350 9.29 -114.86 -143.88
CA GLN A 350 10.65 -114.40 -143.37
C GLN A 350 10.87 -112.89 -143.90
N LYS A 351 11.89 -111.97 -143.81
CA LYS A 351 13.16 -111.47 -143.12
C LYS A 351 13.64 -110.15 -143.88
N THR A 352 14.62 -109.22 -143.63
CA THR A 352 15.62 -108.71 -142.60
C THR A 352 16.27 -107.32 -143.05
N PRO A 353 17.01 -106.53 -142.21
CA PRO A 353 17.54 -105.13 -142.48
C PRO A 353 19.08 -104.87 -142.30
N GLU A 354 19.61 -103.64 -142.58
CA GLU A 354 20.74 -102.96 -141.84
C GLU A 354 21.09 -101.51 -142.33
N GLU A 355 21.59 -100.62 -141.45
CA GLU A 355 21.89 -99.18 -141.69
C GLU A 355 22.92 -98.58 -140.68
N ILE A 356 23.54 -97.40 -140.93
CA ILE A 356 24.80 -96.91 -140.26
C ILE A 356 24.82 -95.39 -139.91
N LEU A 357 25.72 -94.97 -138.98
CA LEU A 357 25.98 -93.65 -138.36
C LEU A 357 26.80 -92.62 -139.19
N GLY A 358 26.70 -91.32 -138.82
CA GLY A 358 27.67 -90.27 -139.17
C GLY A 358 27.54 -88.96 -138.37
N GLU A 359 28.69 -88.40 -137.98
CA GLU A 359 29.00 -87.00 -137.56
C GLU A 359 28.38 -86.38 -136.28
N LEU A 360 29.28 -85.81 -135.48
CA LEU A 360 29.12 -85.06 -134.24
C LEU A 360 30.26 -84.01 -134.22
N GLU A 361 30.19 -83.01 -133.33
CA GLU A 361 31.17 -81.92 -133.14
C GLU A 361 31.19 -80.82 -134.23
N ASP A 362 30.71 -79.63 -133.85
CA ASP A 362 31.53 -78.42 -133.97
C ASP A 362 31.13 -77.40 -132.88
N LEU A 363 32.05 -76.51 -132.45
CA LEU A 363 31.93 -75.77 -131.17
C LEU A 363 32.43 -74.31 -131.19
N ARG A 364 31.78 -73.48 -130.36
CA ARG A 364 32.33 -72.30 -129.63
C ARG A 364 32.67 -70.99 -130.38
N THR A 365 32.56 -70.85 -131.69
CA THR A 365 33.24 -69.76 -132.44
C THR A 365 32.58 -68.37 -132.54
N VAL A 366 31.39 -68.10 -131.96
CA VAL A 366 30.65 -66.84 -132.20
C VAL A 366 30.74 -65.80 -131.06
N ASN A 367 30.97 -66.22 -129.80
CA ASN A 367 30.71 -65.37 -128.63
C ASN A 367 31.82 -64.36 -128.26
N ALA A 368 32.77 -64.08 -129.17
CA ALA A 368 34.03 -63.39 -128.85
C ALA A 368 34.36 -62.17 -129.73
N GLN A 369 33.48 -61.74 -130.64
CA GLN A 369 33.79 -60.73 -131.68
C GLN A 369 32.96 -59.44 -131.64
N LEU A 370 32.29 -59.13 -130.51
CA LEU A 370 31.44 -57.92 -130.39
C LEU A 370 31.75 -57.00 -129.20
N GLU A 371 32.69 -57.36 -128.31
CA GLU A 371 33.13 -56.46 -127.23
C GLU A 371 34.07 -55.34 -127.72
N GLU A 372 34.63 -55.46 -128.93
CA GLU A 372 35.65 -54.55 -129.48
C GLU A 372 35.08 -53.22 -130.04
N GLN A 373 33.76 -53.10 -130.22
CA GLN A 373 33.13 -51.93 -130.89
C GLN A 373 32.80 -50.74 -129.97
N LEU A 374 33.27 -50.74 -128.71
CA LEU A 374 32.76 -49.85 -127.64
C LEU A 374 33.62 -48.61 -127.29
N ALA A 375 34.61 -48.23 -128.11
CA ALA A 375 35.68 -47.30 -127.68
C ALA A 375 36.10 -46.17 -128.65
N ALA A 376 35.18 -45.41 -129.25
CA ALA A 376 35.56 -44.31 -130.17
C ALA A 376 34.62 -43.08 -130.34
N ARG A 377 34.20 -42.38 -129.26
CA ARG A 377 33.98 -40.90 -129.16
C ARG A 377 32.97 -40.50 -128.04
N PRO A 378 33.23 -39.42 -127.29
CA PRO A 378 32.18 -38.62 -126.62
C PRO A 378 31.60 -37.56 -127.57
N ASN A 379 30.31 -37.22 -127.43
CA ASN A 379 29.59 -36.21 -128.22
C ASN A 379 29.38 -34.90 -127.44
N LEU A 380 29.47 -33.75 -128.12
CA LEU A 380 29.28 -32.40 -127.55
C LEU A 380 27.95 -32.23 -126.79
N GLU A 381 26.86 -32.80 -127.29
CA GLU A 381 25.55 -32.77 -126.61
C GLU A 381 25.59 -33.39 -125.21
N THR A 382 26.42 -34.42 -124.99
CA THR A 382 26.52 -35.06 -123.67
C THR A 382 27.23 -34.18 -122.65
N THR A 383 28.23 -33.39 -123.09
CA THR A 383 28.89 -32.39 -122.24
C THR A 383 27.99 -31.18 -121.97
N GLU A 384 27.19 -30.72 -122.93
CA GLU A 384 26.22 -29.65 -122.68
C GLU A 384 25.09 -30.09 -121.74
N ARG A 385 24.59 -31.32 -121.90
CA ARG A 385 23.60 -31.93 -121.00
C ARG A 385 24.15 -32.08 -119.58
N LEU A 386 25.42 -32.46 -119.44
CA LEU A 386 26.11 -32.52 -118.14
C LEU A 386 26.15 -31.12 -117.49
N GLN A 387 26.63 -30.09 -118.21
CA GLN A 387 26.70 -28.71 -117.67
C GLN A 387 25.33 -28.12 -117.29
N GLN A 388 24.25 -28.49 -117.98
CA GLN A 388 22.90 -28.09 -117.59
C GLN A 388 22.44 -28.79 -116.30
N LEU A 389 22.73 -30.08 -116.15
CA LEU A 389 22.43 -30.84 -114.93
C LEU A 389 23.30 -30.40 -113.75
N GLU A 390 24.56 -30.04 -113.98
CA GLU A 390 25.45 -29.46 -112.97
C GLU A 390 24.91 -28.13 -112.47
N LYS A 391 24.48 -27.21 -113.36
CA LYS A 391 23.85 -25.95 -112.96
C LYS A 391 22.51 -26.13 -112.23
N GLN A 392 21.69 -27.12 -112.61
CA GLN A 392 20.46 -27.45 -111.88
C GLN A 392 20.76 -28.05 -110.51
N LYS A 393 21.79 -28.90 -110.40
CA LYS A 393 22.29 -29.43 -109.14
C LYS A 393 22.81 -28.31 -108.24
N GLU A 394 23.64 -27.40 -108.74
CA GLU A 394 24.11 -26.22 -108.01
C GLU A 394 22.93 -25.36 -107.51
N ALA A 395 21.92 -25.12 -108.35
CA ALA A 395 20.71 -24.39 -107.95
C ALA A 395 19.97 -25.11 -106.79
N TRP A 396 19.73 -26.41 -106.91
CA TRP A 396 19.07 -27.20 -105.86
C TRP A 396 19.92 -27.38 -104.59
N GLU A 397 21.24 -27.42 -104.70
CA GLU A 397 22.14 -27.45 -103.54
C GLU A 397 22.14 -26.10 -102.80
N ASN A 398 22.06 -24.97 -103.52
CA ASN A 398 21.86 -23.64 -102.93
C ASN A 398 20.45 -23.48 -102.31
N GLU A 399 19.37 -23.93 -102.97
CA GLU A 399 18.02 -23.92 -102.40
C GLU A 399 17.93 -24.81 -101.16
N ARG A 400 18.50 -26.02 -101.20
CA ARG A 400 18.59 -26.92 -100.05
C ARG A 400 19.40 -26.32 -98.91
N PHE A 401 20.50 -25.62 -99.21
CA PHE A 401 21.28 -24.90 -98.20
C PHE A 401 20.46 -23.81 -97.53
N ASN A 402 19.79 -22.95 -98.31
CA ASN A 402 18.94 -21.86 -97.81
C ASN A 402 17.72 -22.36 -97.02
N LEU A 403 17.12 -23.49 -97.42
CA LEU A 403 16.06 -24.14 -96.66
C LEU A 403 16.61 -24.78 -95.37
N SER A 404 17.79 -25.39 -95.41
CA SER A 404 18.42 -26.00 -94.23
C SER A 404 18.83 -24.95 -93.18
N THR A 405 19.39 -23.81 -93.59
CA THR A 405 19.69 -22.70 -92.67
C THR A 405 18.40 -22.11 -92.11
N ARG A 406 17.36 -21.93 -92.94
CA ARG A 406 16.07 -21.42 -92.45
C ARG A 406 15.35 -22.38 -91.49
N ILE A 407 15.47 -23.69 -91.68
CA ILE A 407 15.00 -24.69 -90.70
C ILE A 407 15.78 -24.55 -89.40
N GLN A 408 17.11 -24.45 -89.46
CA GLN A 408 17.96 -24.28 -88.28
C GLN A 408 17.65 -22.99 -87.50
N GLU A 409 17.40 -21.87 -88.17
CA GLU A 409 16.93 -20.62 -87.56
C GLU A 409 15.58 -20.79 -86.84
N LEU A 410 14.63 -21.49 -87.47
CA LEU A 410 13.30 -21.75 -86.91
C LEU A 410 13.37 -22.72 -85.71
N GLU A 411 14.27 -23.71 -85.74
CA GLU A 411 14.53 -24.61 -84.62
C GLU A 411 15.20 -23.90 -83.43
N GLN A 412 16.15 -23.01 -83.69
CA GLN A 412 16.73 -22.13 -82.66
C GLN A 412 15.68 -21.17 -82.07
N SER A 413 14.79 -20.61 -82.90
CA SER A 413 13.67 -19.78 -82.44
C SER A 413 12.68 -20.59 -81.59
N ASN A 414 12.32 -21.80 -82.02
CA ASN A 414 11.36 -22.68 -81.32
C ASN A 414 11.93 -23.19 -79.99
N THR A 415 13.21 -23.55 -79.93
CA THR A 415 13.89 -23.92 -78.66
C THR A 415 14.00 -22.73 -77.70
N SER A 416 14.36 -21.53 -78.20
CA SER A 416 14.35 -20.30 -77.39
C SER A 416 12.95 -19.98 -76.83
N ASN A 417 11.90 -20.07 -77.66
CA ASN A 417 10.52 -19.88 -77.23
C ASN A 417 10.07 -20.93 -76.19
N ARG A 418 10.48 -22.19 -76.32
CA ARG A 418 10.22 -23.23 -75.30
C ARG A 418 10.88 -22.91 -73.97
N ILE A 419 12.12 -22.43 -73.97
CA ILE A 419 12.83 -22.00 -72.75
C ILE A 419 12.15 -20.77 -72.12
N ALA A 420 11.62 -19.86 -72.93
CA ALA A 420 10.83 -18.73 -72.44
C ALA A 420 9.50 -19.18 -71.80
N VAL A 421 8.82 -20.19 -72.37
CA VAL A 421 7.58 -20.77 -71.82
C VAL A 421 7.85 -21.47 -70.48
N THR A 422 8.84 -22.37 -70.40
CA THR A 422 9.14 -23.06 -69.13
C THR A 422 9.60 -22.10 -68.04
N LYS A 423 10.32 -21.02 -68.40
CA LYS A 423 10.66 -19.95 -67.44
C LYS A 423 9.42 -19.20 -66.94
N LEU A 424 8.41 -18.97 -67.80
CA LEU A 424 7.13 -18.38 -67.40
C LEU A 424 6.27 -19.33 -66.55
N GLU A 425 6.38 -20.64 -66.75
CA GLU A 425 5.72 -21.67 -65.94
C GLU A 425 6.35 -21.73 -64.54
N ASN A 426 7.68 -21.83 -64.43
CA ASN A 426 8.40 -21.77 -63.15
C ASN A 426 8.05 -20.47 -62.37
N LEU A 427 8.02 -19.31 -63.05
CA LEU A 427 7.66 -18.02 -62.41
C LEU A 427 6.19 -17.96 -61.96
N ARG A 428 5.28 -18.76 -62.54
CA ARG A 428 3.90 -18.91 -62.06
C ARG A 428 3.86 -19.78 -60.80
N GLU A 429 4.57 -20.92 -60.80
CA GLU A 429 4.67 -21.80 -59.63
C GLU A 429 5.29 -21.07 -58.42
N GLU A 430 6.38 -20.32 -58.64
CA GLU A 430 6.98 -19.45 -57.61
C GLU A 430 5.99 -18.40 -57.10
N LYS A 431 5.25 -17.73 -58.00
CA LYS A 431 4.23 -16.73 -57.63
C LYS A 431 3.09 -17.35 -56.82
N GLU A 432 2.58 -18.51 -57.22
CA GLU A 432 1.50 -19.20 -56.51
C GLU A 432 1.96 -19.69 -55.13
N ALA A 433 3.17 -20.25 -55.03
CA ALA A 433 3.78 -20.61 -53.74
C ALA A 433 3.96 -19.39 -52.81
N LEU A 434 4.40 -18.25 -53.36
CA LEU A 434 4.50 -16.99 -52.62
C LEU A 434 3.12 -16.43 -52.23
N GLU A 435 2.09 -16.58 -53.04
CA GLU A 435 0.71 -16.17 -52.72
C GLU A 435 0.06 -17.08 -51.67
N VAL A 436 0.37 -18.38 -51.66
CA VAL A 436 -0.01 -19.29 -50.56
C VAL A 436 0.71 -18.90 -49.28
N ARG A 437 2.03 -18.70 -49.32
CA ARG A 437 2.83 -18.26 -48.15
C ARG A 437 2.36 -16.91 -47.60
N ASN A 438 2.03 -15.94 -48.45
CA ASN A 438 1.49 -14.65 -48.03
C ASN A 438 0.09 -14.77 -47.41
N ARG A 439 -0.78 -15.66 -47.91
CA ARG A 439 -2.08 -15.94 -47.28
C ARG A 439 -1.91 -16.57 -45.90
N TYR A 440 -1.03 -17.56 -45.76
CA TYR A 440 -0.71 -18.18 -44.47
C TYR A 440 -0.13 -17.17 -43.46
N LEU A 441 0.84 -16.33 -43.87
CA LEU A 441 1.40 -15.30 -43.00
C LEU A 441 0.38 -14.23 -42.60
N LYS A 442 -0.57 -13.86 -43.49
CA LYS A 442 -1.68 -12.97 -43.14
C LYS A 442 -2.62 -13.62 -42.13
N GLN A 443 -3.02 -14.87 -42.36
CA GLN A 443 -3.86 -15.61 -41.44
C GLN A 443 -3.21 -15.67 -40.04
N ASN A 444 -1.96 -16.10 -39.93
CA ASN A 444 -1.25 -16.15 -38.65
C ASN A 444 -1.15 -14.77 -37.96
N LEU A 445 -1.01 -13.68 -38.73
CA LEU A 445 -1.01 -12.31 -38.19
C LEU A 445 -2.39 -11.85 -37.74
N ASP A 446 -3.47 -12.32 -38.36
CA ASP A 446 -4.84 -12.00 -37.97
C ASP A 446 -5.32 -12.87 -36.79
N ASP A 447 -4.89 -14.13 -36.73
CA ASP A 447 -5.06 -15.03 -35.57
C ASP A 447 -4.32 -14.47 -34.33
N LEU A 448 -3.05 -14.05 -34.48
CA LEU A 448 -2.30 -13.37 -33.42
C LEU A 448 -2.95 -12.06 -32.94
N LYS A 449 -3.56 -11.28 -33.85
CA LYS A 449 -4.33 -10.08 -33.47
C LYS A 449 -5.58 -10.44 -32.70
N ALA A 450 -6.25 -11.54 -33.04
CA ALA A 450 -7.43 -12.02 -32.31
C ALA A 450 -7.06 -12.49 -30.89
N GLU A 451 -5.97 -13.26 -30.75
CA GLU A 451 -5.43 -13.71 -29.47
C GLU A 451 -4.98 -12.54 -28.58
N ILE A 452 -4.24 -11.57 -29.15
CA ILE A 452 -3.86 -10.33 -28.44
C ILE A 452 -5.09 -9.50 -28.08
N GLY A 453 -6.08 -9.41 -28.98
CA GLY A 453 -7.34 -8.71 -28.76
C GLY A 453 -8.12 -9.29 -27.57
N GLN A 454 -8.35 -10.61 -27.57
CA GLN A 454 -8.97 -11.32 -26.46
C GLN A 454 -8.18 -11.15 -25.17
N THR A 455 -6.86 -11.30 -25.20
CA THR A 455 -5.99 -11.12 -24.03
C THR A 455 -6.11 -9.70 -23.45
N ILE A 456 -6.21 -8.67 -24.31
CA ILE A 456 -6.42 -7.29 -23.90
C ILE A 456 -7.81 -7.11 -23.27
N GLU A 457 -8.87 -7.74 -23.79
CA GLU A 457 -10.22 -7.66 -23.22
C GLU A 457 -10.33 -8.39 -21.89
N GLU A 458 -9.83 -9.63 -21.81
CA GLU A 458 -9.70 -10.36 -20.54
C GLU A 458 -8.88 -9.59 -19.49
N ALA A 459 -7.90 -8.80 -19.94
CA ALA A 459 -7.14 -7.94 -19.05
C ALA A 459 -7.93 -6.67 -18.63
N LYS A 460 -8.90 -6.16 -19.41
CA LYS A 460 -9.72 -4.98 -19.02
C LYS A 460 -10.53 -5.24 -17.74
N GLU A 461 -11.02 -6.46 -17.55
CA GLU A 461 -11.76 -6.85 -16.34
C GLU A 461 -10.86 -7.06 -15.12
N LYS A 462 -9.56 -7.30 -15.35
CA LYS A 462 -8.58 -7.58 -14.31
C LYS A 462 -7.96 -6.26 -13.80
N THR A 463 -7.82 -6.15 -12.48
CA THR A 463 -7.13 -5.03 -11.82
C THR A 463 -5.69 -4.86 -12.35
N PRO A 464 -5.17 -3.62 -12.46
CA PRO A 464 -3.75 -3.40 -12.72
C PRO A 464 -2.85 -3.92 -11.57
N PHE A 465 -3.40 -4.01 -10.35
CA PHE A 465 -2.71 -4.36 -9.11
C PHE A 465 -3.26 -5.69 -8.54
N PRO A 466 -2.92 -6.85 -9.15
CA PRO A 466 -3.46 -8.15 -8.74
C PRO A 466 -3.03 -8.61 -7.34
N LEU A 467 -1.89 -8.20 -6.80
CA LEU A 467 -1.43 -8.66 -5.48
C LEU A 467 -2.17 -7.93 -4.35
N CYS A 468 -2.26 -6.60 -4.40
CA CYS A 468 -3.05 -5.81 -3.45
C CYS A 468 -4.54 -6.19 -3.47
N PHE A 469 -5.09 -6.51 -4.66
CA PHE A 469 -6.46 -7.00 -4.80
C PHE A 469 -6.68 -8.43 -4.26
N ASN A 470 -5.62 -9.20 -4.06
CA ASN A 470 -5.70 -10.46 -3.30
C ASN A 470 -5.66 -10.21 -1.78
N LEU A 471 -4.95 -9.19 -1.30
CA LEU A 471 -4.98 -8.77 0.12
C LEU A 471 -6.38 -8.30 0.56
N ASP A 472 -7.10 -7.58 -0.33
CA ASP A 472 -8.53 -7.25 -0.17
C ASP A 472 -9.43 -8.49 0.06
N ARG A 473 -9.00 -9.66 -0.39
CA ARG A 473 -9.76 -10.92 -0.34
C ARG A 473 -9.35 -11.84 0.81
N ASP A 474 -8.22 -11.57 1.48
CA ASP A 474 -7.79 -12.36 2.63
C ASP A 474 -8.61 -12.00 3.87
N ARG A 475 -9.44 -12.94 4.32
CA ARG A 475 -10.30 -12.80 5.50
C ARG A 475 -9.51 -12.52 6.79
N ASN A 476 -8.24 -12.93 6.87
CA ASN A 476 -7.39 -12.66 8.02
C ASN A 476 -7.03 -11.16 8.10
N LEU A 477 -6.90 -10.49 6.95
CA LEU A 477 -6.57 -9.06 6.86
C LEU A 477 -7.80 -8.15 7.05
N GLN A 478 -9.01 -8.68 6.84
CA GLN A 478 -10.27 -7.94 7.01
C GLN A 478 -10.91 -8.09 8.41
N GLY A 479 -10.37 -8.96 9.27
CA GLY A 479 -10.82 -9.09 10.67
C GLY A 479 -10.13 -8.08 11.60
N THR A 480 -10.77 -7.72 12.70
CA THR A 480 -10.15 -6.92 13.78
C THR A 480 -9.82 -7.79 14.99
N LEU A 481 -8.76 -7.44 15.72
CA LEU A 481 -8.32 -8.10 16.95
C LEU A 481 -8.58 -7.21 18.16
N THR A 482 -8.76 -7.80 19.35
CA THR A 482 -8.76 -7.05 20.61
C THR A 482 -7.34 -6.57 20.91
N LEU A 483 -7.18 -5.26 21.14
CA LEU A 483 -5.89 -4.62 21.34
C LEU A 483 -5.70 -4.18 22.80
N THR A 484 -4.47 -3.83 23.16
CA THR A 484 -4.12 -3.19 24.43
C THR A 484 -4.26 -1.68 24.25
N ASP A 485 -5.36 -1.10 24.72
CA ASP A 485 -5.74 0.30 24.45
C ASP A 485 -5.04 1.34 25.34
N SER A 486 -4.24 0.92 26.34
CA SER A 486 -3.48 1.85 27.16
C SER A 486 -2.19 1.24 27.72
N ILE A 487 -1.09 1.98 27.60
CA ILE A 487 0.13 1.76 28.38
C ILE A 487 0.13 2.77 29.54
N SER A 488 0.25 2.29 30.77
CA SER A 488 0.17 3.10 32.00
C SER A 488 1.54 3.55 32.50
N ASN A 489 2.53 2.66 32.49
CA ASN A 489 3.91 2.92 32.89
C ASN A 489 4.86 2.47 31.75
N LEU A 490 5.64 3.42 31.22
CA LEU A 490 6.53 3.14 30.09
C LEU A 490 7.83 2.43 30.51
N GLU A 491 8.30 2.60 31.75
CA GLU A 491 9.47 1.90 32.29
C GLU A 491 9.20 0.39 32.39
N GLN A 492 8.11 0.02 33.06
CA GLN A 492 7.66 -1.38 33.14
C GLN A 492 7.37 -1.98 31.76
N PHE A 493 6.77 -1.21 30.86
CA PHE A 493 6.53 -1.63 29.47
C PHE A 493 7.84 -1.89 28.70
N THR A 494 8.85 -1.04 28.89
CA THR A 494 10.18 -1.19 28.27
C THR A 494 10.88 -2.45 28.77
N GLU A 495 10.72 -2.78 30.06
CA GLU A 495 11.30 -3.98 30.65
C GLU A 495 10.60 -5.27 30.17
N ASP A 496 9.26 -5.30 30.18
CA ASP A 496 8.44 -6.37 29.59
C ASP A 496 8.79 -6.59 28.11
N LEU A 497 8.85 -5.53 27.33
CA LEU A 497 9.21 -5.58 25.91
C LEU A 497 10.63 -6.12 25.69
N ARG A 498 11.61 -5.78 26.54
CA ARG A 498 12.95 -6.40 26.54
C ARG A 498 12.86 -7.92 26.80
N TYR A 499 12.07 -8.36 27.77
CA TYR A 499 11.89 -9.79 28.06
C TYR A 499 11.19 -10.54 26.92
N ARG A 500 10.21 -9.91 26.26
CA ARG A 500 9.50 -10.48 25.09
C ARG A 500 10.39 -10.61 23.86
N ILE A 501 11.22 -9.61 23.56
CA ILE A 501 12.20 -9.67 22.46
C ILE A 501 13.18 -10.82 22.68
N ALA A 502 13.67 -10.98 23.90
CA ALA A 502 14.60 -12.06 24.24
C ALA A 502 13.98 -13.46 24.08
N ARG A 503 12.69 -13.63 24.41
CA ARG A 503 11.96 -14.92 24.39
C ARG A 503 11.25 -15.21 23.06
N SER A 504 11.84 -14.79 21.93
CA SER A 504 11.25 -14.82 20.58
C SER A 504 10.55 -16.16 20.22
N PRO A 505 9.23 -16.16 19.92
CA PRO A 505 8.38 -17.36 20.05
C PRO A 505 8.69 -18.50 19.07
N ASP A 506 9.30 -18.21 17.91
CA ASP A 506 9.62 -19.23 16.90
C ASP A 506 10.94 -19.98 17.16
N GLN A 507 11.85 -19.41 17.95
CA GLN A 507 13.20 -19.95 18.15
C GLN A 507 13.43 -20.38 19.60
N LYS A 508 12.90 -21.56 19.94
CA LYS A 508 12.92 -22.17 21.30
C LYS A 508 14.28 -22.28 22.00
N GLU A 509 15.38 -22.02 21.30
CA GLU A 509 16.77 -22.18 21.79
C GLU A 509 17.67 -20.97 21.50
N LYS A 510 17.14 -19.85 20.94
CA LYS A 510 17.94 -18.64 20.64
C LYS A 510 17.36 -17.40 21.32
N TYR A 511 17.99 -17.02 22.43
CA TYR A 511 17.68 -15.78 23.14
C TYR A 511 18.38 -14.59 22.49
N LEU A 512 17.62 -13.52 22.26
CA LEU A 512 18.11 -12.24 21.75
C LEU A 512 18.18 -11.22 22.89
N TYR A 513 19.28 -11.24 23.64
CA TYR A 513 19.53 -10.23 24.65
C TYR A 513 19.86 -8.88 23.99
N TYR A 514 19.32 -7.80 24.56
CA TYR A 514 19.67 -6.41 24.27
C TYR A 514 19.66 -5.63 25.60
N SER A 515 20.50 -4.62 25.74
CA SER A 515 20.54 -3.81 26.96
C SER A 515 19.25 -3.00 27.16
N LEU A 516 18.94 -2.64 28.41
CA LEU A 516 17.78 -1.78 28.68
C LEU A 516 17.94 -0.39 28.04
N LYS A 517 19.19 0.11 27.94
CA LYS A 517 19.55 1.32 27.17
C LYS A 517 19.12 1.19 25.71
N GLU A 518 19.50 0.11 25.03
CA GLU A 518 19.14 -0.08 23.61
C GLU A 518 17.63 -0.12 23.39
N ILE A 519 16.88 -0.83 24.26
CA ILE A 519 15.41 -0.87 24.14
C ILE A 519 14.79 0.51 24.40
N ARG A 520 15.30 1.29 25.36
CA ARG A 520 14.87 2.70 25.56
C ARG A 520 15.14 3.58 24.35
N LEU A 521 16.35 3.53 23.81
CA LEU A 521 16.75 4.36 22.66
C LEU A 521 15.94 3.98 21.41
N PHE A 522 15.70 2.68 21.18
CA PHE A 522 14.83 2.21 20.10
C PHE A 522 13.38 2.73 20.28
N LEU A 523 12.83 2.61 21.48
CA LEU A 523 11.46 3.03 21.80
C LEU A 523 11.27 4.56 21.69
N ALA A 524 12.24 5.35 22.17
CA ALA A 524 12.26 6.80 22.00
C ALA A 524 12.48 7.21 20.54
N GLY A 525 13.23 6.40 19.77
CA GLY A 525 13.37 6.52 18.33
C GLY A 525 12.02 6.49 17.59
N LEU A 526 11.12 5.58 17.97
CA LEU A 526 9.79 5.44 17.36
C LEU A 526 8.93 6.69 17.57
N ALA A 527 9.10 7.40 18.69
CA ALA A 527 8.44 8.68 18.96
C ALA A 527 9.08 9.84 18.17
N MET A 528 10.40 9.78 17.98
CA MET A 528 11.23 10.80 17.33
C MET A 528 11.10 10.83 15.81
N SER A 529 11.06 9.66 15.15
CA SER A 529 10.96 9.54 13.70
C SER A 529 10.26 8.26 13.25
N ARG A 530 9.72 8.30 12.03
CA ARG A 530 9.14 7.13 11.34
C ARG A 530 10.14 6.35 10.50
N LEU A 531 11.37 6.86 10.34
CA LEU A 531 12.49 6.18 9.71
C LEU A 531 13.57 5.91 10.76
N HIS A 532 14.03 4.66 10.88
CA HIS A 532 15.15 4.25 11.72
C HIS A 532 16.29 3.74 10.85
N LEU A 533 17.52 3.97 11.30
CA LEU A 533 18.75 3.39 10.76
C LEU A 533 19.46 2.65 11.90
N LEU A 534 19.38 1.32 11.90
CA LEU A 534 20.13 0.45 12.80
C LEU A 534 21.46 0.13 12.13
N GLN A 535 22.57 0.58 12.71
CA GLN A 535 23.90 0.43 12.11
C GLN A 535 24.89 -0.25 13.06
N GLY A 536 25.95 -0.81 12.47
CA GLY A 536 27.00 -1.54 13.19
C GLY A 536 27.60 -2.64 12.33
N ILE A 537 28.53 -3.40 12.90
CA ILE A 537 29.20 -4.55 12.24
C ILE A 537 28.15 -5.64 11.89
N SER A 538 28.42 -6.47 10.88
CA SER A 538 27.60 -7.65 10.62
C SER A 538 27.48 -8.56 11.86
N GLY A 539 26.29 -9.13 12.08
CA GLY A 539 26.01 -10.02 13.21
C GLY A 539 25.64 -9.37 14.55
N THR A 540 25.57 -8.03 14.67
CA THR A 540 25.14 -7.35 15.93
C THR A 540 23.65 -7.48 16.27
N GLY A 541 22.85 -8.09 15.38
CA GLY A 541 21.42 -8.32 15.60
C GLY A 541 20.50 -7.20 15.13
N LYS A 542 20.92 -6.35 14.18
CA LYS A 542 20.13 -5.25 13.58
C LYS A 542 18.73 -5.70 13.14
N THR A 543 18.64 -6.59 12.15
CA THR A 543 17.39 -7.12 11.61
C THR A 543 16.60 -7.89 12.69
N SER A 544 17.31 -8.60 13.57
CA SER A 544 16.74 -9.36 14.69
C SER A 544 16.02 -8.48 15.71
N LEU A 545 16.50 -7.23 15.96
CA LEU A 545 15.85 -6.29 16.87
C LEU A 545 14.50 -5.82 16.30
N ALA A 546 14.49 -5.46 15.01
CA ALA A 546 13.27 -5.01 14.33
C ALA A 546 12.19 -6.12 14.24
N VAL A 547 12.59 -7.34 13.87
CA VAL A 547 11.69 -8.51 13.86
C VAL A 547 11.25 -8.89 15.27
N GLY A 548 12.17 -8.88 16.24
CA GLY A 548 11.90 -9.19 17.64
C GLY A 548 10.91 -8.22 18.26
N PHE A 549 11.08 -6.91 18.03
CA PHE A 549 10.16 -5.88 18.48
C PHE A 549 8.75 -6.10 17.90
N SER A 550 8.63 -6.30 16.57
CA SER A 550 7.31 -6.50 15.95
C SER A 550 6.58 -7.71 16.57
N LYS A 551 7.30 -8.83 16.81
CA LYS A 551 6.73 -10.00 17.48
C LYS A 551 6.38 -9.73 18.94
N ALA A 552 7.19 -8.98 19.68
CA ALA A 552 6.94 -8.61 21.08
C ALA A 552 5.69 -7.74 21.28
N VAL A 553 5.37 -6.88 20.30
CA VAL A 553 4.14 -6.06 20.29
C VAL A 553 2.96 -6.72 19.55
N GLN A 554 3.17 -7.91 18.97
CA GLN A 554 2.28 -8.61 18.03
C GLN A 554 1.82 -7.71 16.86
N GLY A 555 2.75 -6.96 16.30
CA GLY A 555 2.55 -6.11 15.12
C GLY A 555 2.49 -6.88 13.81
N GLY A 556 2.57 -6.16 12.70
CA GLY A 556 2.89 -6.69 11.39
C GLY A 556 4.36 -6.42 11.04
N GLN A 557 4.97 -7.26 10.21
CA GLN A 557 6.28 -6.94 9.64
C GLN A 557 6.51 -7.57 8.28
N LYS A 558 7.18 -6.80 7.41
CA LYS A 558 7.73 -7.26 6.13
C LYS A 558 9.24 -7.01 6.11
N LEU A 559 10.00 -8.02 5.73
CA LEU A 559 11.41 -7.88 5.35
C LEU A 559 11.48 -7.61 3.85
N VAL A 560 12.30 -6.65 3.45
CA VAL A 560 12.54 -6.25 2.06
C VAL A 560 14.05 -6.10 1.89
N GLU A 561 14.65 -7.01 1.11
CA GLU A 561 16.08 -7.03 0.84
C GLU A 561 16.43 -5.97 -0.23
N VAL A 562 17.13 -4.90 0.16
CA VAL A 562 17.52 -3.83 -0.77
C VAL A 562 18.58 -4.35 -1.73
N GLN A 563 18.32 -4.29 -3.04
CA GLN A 563 19.26 -4.81 -4.03
C GLN A 563 20.31 -3.77 -4.43
N ALA A 564 21.47 -4.24 -4.88
CA ALA A 564 22.53 -3.38 -5.40
C ALA A 564 22.09 -2.72 -6.73
N GLY A 565 22.17 -1.39 -6.78
CA GLY A 565 21.87 -0.60 -7.98
C GLY A 565 20.47 0.02 -8.05
N TRP A 566 19.66 -0.07 -6.98
CA TRP A 566 18.42 0.71 -6.85
C TRP A 566 18.70 2.22 -6.91
N ARG A 567 17.93 2.94 -7.72
CA ARG A 567 18.12 4.35 -8.10
C ARG A 567 16.85 5.18 -8.06
N ASP A 568 15.66 4.60 -8.16
CA ASP A 568 14.42 5.39 -8.19
C ASP A 568 13.25 4.76 -7.40
N LYS A 569 12.09 5.44 -7.43
CA LYS A 569 10.88 4.99 -6.71
C LYS A 569 10.30 3.68 -7.26
N GLN A 570 10.64 3.27 -8.48
CA GLN A 570 10.10 2.08 -9.14
C GLN A 570 10.82 0.81 -8.69
N ASP A 571 12.12 0.91 -8.39
CA ASP A 571 12.86 -0.17 -7.71
C ASP A 571 12.18 -0.54 -6.38
N LEU A 572 11.74 0.48 -5.64
CA LEU A 572 11.13 0.36 -4.32
C LEU A 572 9.65 -0.03 -4.36
N LEU A 573 8.83 0.61 -5.22
CA LEU A 573 7.37 0.42 -5.25
C LEU A 573 6.91 -0.60 -6.30
N GLY A 574 7.73 -0.87 -7.32
CA GLY A 574 7.32 -1.53 -8.55
C GLY A 574 7.06 -0.55 -9.70
N TYR A 575 6.84 -1.09 -10.89
CA TYR A 575 6.64 -0.34 -12.13
C TYR A 575 5.38 -0.79 -12.89
N PHE A 576 4.89 0.04 -13.81
CA PHE A 576 3.76 -0.29 -14.68
C PHE A 576 4.23 -0.74 -16.06
N ASN A 577 3.93 -1.98 -16.41
CA ASN A 577 4.11 -2.50 -17.76
C ASN A 577 2.92 -2.06 -18.63
N ALA A 578 3.16 -1.09 -19.52
CA ALA A 578 2.14 -0.53 -20.41
C ALA A 578 1.63 -1.51 -21.49
N PHE A 579 2.40 -2.54 -21.84
CA PHE A 579 1.97 -3.57 -22.80
C PHE A 579 0.98 -4.55 -22.18
N GLU A 580 1.27 -5.04 -20.98
CA GLU A 580 0.36 -5.91 -20.20
C GLU A 580 -0.76 -5.13 -19.50
N LYS A 581 -0.61 -3.81 -19.39
CA LYS A 581 -1.43 -2.91 -18.56
C LYS A 581 -1.50 -3.37 -17.10
N ARG A 582 -0.36 -3.83 -16.58
CA ARG A 582 -0.21 -4.43 -15.25
C ARG A 582 0.87 -3.71 -14.46
N PHE A 583 0.65 -3.52 -13.16
CA PHE A 583 1.65 -3.09 -12.21
C PHE A 583 2.40 -4.30 -11.63
N TYR A 584 3.73 -4.21 -11.59
CA TYR A 584 4.62 -5.19 -10.97
C TYR A 584 4.87 -4.80 -9.53
N GLU A 585 3.91 -5.12 -8.66
CA GLU A 585 3.87 -4.69 -7.26
C GLU A 585 5.02 -5.28 -6.44
N SER A 586 5.88 -4.43 -5.86
CA SER A 586 6.97 -4.91 -4.99
C SER A 586 6.45 -5.45 -3.65
N ASP A 587 7.28 -6.23 -2.96
CA ASP A 587 7.02 -6.68 -1.58
C ASP A 587 6.82 -5.51 -0.60
N PHE A 588 7.47 -4.37 -0.86
CA PHE A 588 7.35 -3.13 -0.09
C PHE A 588 6.01 -2.43 -0.36
N LEU A 589 5.54 -2.38 -1.61
CA LEU A 589 4.21 -1.85 -1.93
C LEU A 589 3.10 -2.72 -1.33
N GLN A 590 3.24 -4.05 -1.42
CA GLN A 590 2.31 -4.99 -0.78
C GLN A 590 2.24 -4.80 0.74
N ALA A 591 3.38 -4.57 1.41
CA ALA A 591 3.43 -4.30 2.85
C ALA A 591 2.77 -2.96 3.24
N LEU A 592 2.96 -1.91 2.44
CA LEU A 592 2.25 -0.64 2.63
C LEU A 592 0.73 -0.79 2.44
N TYR A 593 0.29 -1.70 1.57
CA TYR A 593 -1.12 -2.03 1.39
C TYR A 593 -1.67 -2.85 2.56
N GLU A 594 -0.97 -3.92 2.95
CA GLU A 594 -1.32 -4.79 4.08
C GLU A 594 -1.47 -4.01 5.40
N ALA A 595 -0.58 -3.06 5.66
CA ALA A 595 -0.62 -2.19 6.84
C ALA A 595 -1.85 -1.27 6.93
N GLN A 596 -2.61 -1.11 5.83
CA GLN A 596 -3.89 -0.36 5.80
C GLN A 596 -5.11 -1.26 5.93
N CYS A 597 -4.97 -2.58 5.81
CA CYS A 597 -6.08 -3.50 5.98
C CYS A 597 -6.62 -3.46 7.44
N PRO A 598 -7.91 -3.74 7.68
CA PRO A 598 -8.52 -3.64 9.02
C PRO A 598 -7.77 -4.36 10.14
N ALA A 599 -7.11 -5.49 9.85
CA ALA A 599 -6.31 -6.25 10.81
C ALA A 599 -5.05 -5.53 11.30
N TYR A 600 -4.58 -4.51 10.59
CA TYR A 600 -3.38 -3.73 10.93
C TYR A 600 -3.63 -2.23 11.14
N GLN A 601 -4.81 -1.70 10.82
CA GLN A 601 -5.12 -0.26 10.84
C GLN A 601 -4.73 0.47 12.15
N ASP A 602 -4.83 -0.19 13.30
CA ASP A 602 -4.37 0.32 14.62
C ASP A 602 -3.38 -0.64 15.30
N ARG A 603 -2.63 -1.44 14.53
CA ARG A 603 -1.48 -2.22 15.03
C ARG A 603 -0.20 -1.69 14.39
N ILE A 604 0.86 -1.67 15.19
CA ILE A 604 2.20 -1.29 14.74
C ILE A 604 2.61 -2.20 13.57
N TYR A 605 3.05 -1.62 12.45
CA TYR A 605 3.55 -2.37 11.30
C TYR A 605 4.97 -1.89 10.97
N ILE A 606 5.90 -2.82 10.74
CA ILE A 606 7.32 -2.52 10.51
C ILE A 606 7.75 -3.03 9.13
N ILE A 607 8.18 -2.09 8.28
CA ILE A 607 8.82 -2.42 6.99
C ILE A 607 10.32 -2.33 7.19
N ILE A 608 11.00 -3.48 7.13
CA ILE A 608 12.44 -3.60 7.35
C ILE A 608 13.13 -3.58 5.98
N LEU A 609 13.95 -2.57 5.74
CA LEU A 609 14.82 -2.46 4.57
C LEU A 609 16.19 -3.04 4.95
N ASP A 610 16.42 -4.31 4.62
CA ASP A 610 17.66 -4.99 4.98
C ASP A 610 18.78 -4.60 4.02
N GLU A 611 19.99 -4.33 4.56
CA GLU A 611 21.14 -3.78 3.84
C GLU A 611 20.81 -2.50 3.06
N MET A 612 20.13 -1.55 3.74
CA MET A 612 19.62 -0.31 3.16
C MET A 612 20.71 0.55 2.48
N ASN A 613 21.97 0.38 2.87
CA ASN A 613 23.16 1.05 2.31
C ASN A 613 23.88 0.30 1.16
N LEU A 614 23.35 -0.83 0.69
CA LEU A 614 23.82 -1.47 -0.55
C LEU A 614 23.46 -0.65 -1.81
N SER A 615 22.49 0.25 -1.67
CA SER A 615 22.09 1.28 -2.64
C SER A 615 21.88 2.62 -1.94
N ARG A 616 21.62 3.70 -2.70
CA ARG A 616 21.49 5.06 -2.16
C ARG A 616 20.04 5.40 -1.78
N PRO A 617 19.63 5.40 -0.50
CA PRO A 617 18.25 5.74 -0.13
C PRO A 617 17.91 7.20 -0.39
N GLU A 618 18.88 8.11 -0.46
CA GLU A 618 18.64 9.48 -0.93
C GLU A 618 18.21 9.55 -2.41
N GLN A 619 18.23 8.43 -3.13
CA GLN A 619 17.71 8.26 -4.50
C GLN A 619 16.39 7.45 -4.49
N TYR A 620 16.43 6.15 -4.15
CA TYR A 620 15.23 5.29 -4.24
C TYR A 620 14.16 5.59 -3.17
N PHE A 621 14.56 6.07 -1.99
CA PHE A 621 13.66 6.40 -0.87
C PHE A 621 13.34 7.91 -0.80
N ALA A 622 13.78 8.71 -1.79
CA ALA A 622 13.68 10.17 -1.78
C ALA A 622 12.24 10.69 -1.60
N ASP A 623 11.28 10.02 -2.25
CA ASP A 623 9.85 10.34 -2.16
C ASP A 623 9.34 10.22 -0.71
N PHE A 624 9.77 9.17 0.01
CA PHE A 624 9.43 8.94 1.41
C PHE A 624 10.13 9.90 2.35
N LEU A 625 11.42 10.17 2.14
CA LEU A 625 12.15 11.17 2.92
C LEU A 625 11.45 12.54 2.90
N SER A 626 10.84 12.92 1.76
CA SER A 626 10.06 14.16 1.66
C SER A 626 8.65 14.04 2.25
N LYS A 627 7.96 12.91 2.04
CA LYS A 627 6.55 12.73 2.41
C LYS A 627 6.33 12.41 3.89
N LEU A 628 7.28 11.76 4.57
CA LEU A 628 7.17 11.45 6.01
C LEU A 628 7.20 12.69 6.93
N GLU A 629 7.41 13.89 6.36
CA GLU A 629 7.29 15.19 7.04
C GLU A 629 5.91 15.84 6.86
N GLN A 630 4.98 15.19 6.16
CA GLN A 630 3.61 15.63 5.93
C GLN A 630 2.64 14.87 6.85
N GLU A 631 1.50 15.46 7.20
CA GLU A 631 0.50 14.81 8.06
C GLU A 631 -0.23 13.67 7.35
N HIS A 632 -0.51 13.81 6.05
CA HIS A 632 -1.27 12.83 5.25
C HIS A 632 -0.53 12.46 3.95
N PRO A 633 0.64 11.81 4.05
CA PRO A 633 1.47 11.41 2.90
C PRO A 633 0.73 10.50 1.92
N LYS A 634 0.78 10.85 0.63
CA LYS A 634 0.27 10.03 -0.48
C LYS A 634 1.35 9.71 -1.51
N LEU A 635 1.37 8.46 -1.95
CA LEU A 635 2.21 7.95 -3.03
C LEU A 635 1.37 7.87 -4.29
N LYS A 636 1.80 8.52 -5.38
CA LYS A 636 1.16 8.37 -6.69
C LYS A 636 1.90 7.30 -7.49
N LEU A 637 1.18 6.25 -7.87
CA LEU A 637 1.62 5.22 -8.79
C LEU A 637 1.09 5.53 -10.20
N ASP A 638 1.81 5.06 -11.20
CA ASP A 638 1.46 5.23 -12.60
C ASP A 638 0.71 3.96 -13.05
N THR A 639 -0.51 4.09 -13.61
CA THR A 639 -1.42 2.94 -13.86
C THR A 639 -2.57 3.31 -14.82
N ASP A 640 -3.31 2.31 -15.32
CA ASP A 640 -4.50 2.50 -16.15
C ASP A 640 -5.76 2.73 -15.29
N LEU A 641 -6.12 4.00 -15.11
CA LEU A 641 -7.27 4.46 -14.31
C LEU A 641 -8.65 3.98 -14.81
N ASN A 642 -8.72 3.36 -15.99
CA ASN A 642 -9.98 2.87 -16.56
C ASN A 642 -10.34 1.43 -16.10
N ARG A 643 -9.53 0.85 -15.22
CA ARG A 643 -9.68 -0.52 -14.68
C ARG A 643 -10.03 -0.49 -13.19
N PRO A 644 -10.65 -1.56 -12.64
CA PRO A 644 -10.90 -1.65 -11.20
C PRO A 644 -9.59 -1.61 -10.40
N SER A 645 -9.53 -0.76 -9.38
CA SER A 645 -8.41 -0.70 -8.43
C SER A 645 -8.74 -1.47 -7.15
N PRO A 646 -7.73 -1.90 -6.36
CA PRO A 646 -7.92 -2.41 -5.01
C PRO A 646 -8.54 -1.34 -4.08
N GLN A 647 -9.29 -1.77 -3.08
CA GLN A 647 -10.20 -0.92 -2.28
C GLN A 647 -9.54 0.26 -1.56
N LEU A 648 -8.27 0.11 -1.16
CA LEU A 648 -7.54 1.12 -0.36
C LEU A 648 -6.81 2.15 -1.25
N PHE A 649 -6.93 2.08 -2.58
CA PHE A 649 -6.43 3.10 -3.49
C PHE A 649 -7.37 4.31 -3.60
N ILE A 650 -6.83 5.48 -3.29
CA ILE A 650 -7.48 6.78 -3.51
C ILE A 650 -7.34 7.14 -5.00
N ASP A 651 -8.42 7.62 -5.62
CA ASP A 651 -8.50 8.00 -7.04
C ASP A 651 -7.99 6.92 -8.03
N GLY A 652 -7.97 5.64 -7.61
CA GLY A 652 -7.47 4.50 -8.38
C GLY A 652 -5.95 4.44 -8.59
N ASN A 653 -5.17 5.43 -8.15
CA ASN A 653 -3.71 5.47 -8.34
C ASN A 653 -2.88 6.07 -7.20
N GLN A 654 -3.51 6.48 -6.10
CA GLN A 654 -2.82 6.98 -4.90
C GLN A 654 -2.95 6.00 -3.74
N LEU A 655 -1.85 5.76 -3.03
CA LEU A 655 -1.84 4.99 -1.78
C LEU A 655 -1.42 5.91 -0.62
N LYS A 656 -2.09 5.86 0.54
CA LYS A 656 -1.64 6.58 1.74
C LYS A 656 -0.40 5.87 2.32
N VAL A 657 0.57 6.62 2.85
CA VAL A 657 1.57 6.02 3.75
C VAL A 657 0.96 5.94 5.16
N PRO A 658 0.74 4.75 5.75
CA PRO A 658 -0.15 4.58 6.90
C PRO A 658 0.55 4.98 8.19
N ASP A 659 -0.12 5.65 9.13
CA ASP A 659 0.57 6.32 10.26
C ASP A 659 1.18 5.34 11.28
N ASN A 660 0.62 4.13 11.35
CA ASN A 660 1.09 2.96 12.08
C ASN A 660 2.33 2.26 11.48
N VAL A 661 2.85 2.73 10.33
CA VAL A 661 4.05 2.15 9.68
C VAL A 661 5.32 2.88 10.10
N TRP A 662 6.29 2.13 10.61
CA TRP A 662 7.69 2.53 10.73
C TRP A 662 8.56 1.81 9.69
N PHE A 663 9.56 2.53 9.19
CA PHE A 663 10.57 2.02 8.26
C PHE A 663 11.87 1.83 9.01
N ILE A 664 12.45 0.63 8.97
CA ILE A 664 13.71 0.34 9.66
C ILE A 664 14.74 -0.15 8.66
N GLY A 665 15.67 0.73 8.32
CA GLY A 665 16.88 0.36 7.58
C GLY A 665 17.87 -0.35 8.48
N THR A 666 18.42 -1.47 8.02
CA THR A 666 19.65 -2.03 8.59
C THR A 666 20.84 -1.60 7.72
N ALA A 667 22.00 -1.39 8.36
CA ALA A 667 23.23 -1.03 7.67
C ALA A 667 24.44 -1.74 8.28
N ASN A 668 25.25 -2.38 7.45
CA ASN A 668 26.61 -2.78 7.83
C ASN A 668 27.54 -1.55 7.75
N GLN A 669 28.42 -1.37 8.73
CA GLN A 669 29.46 -0.32 8.73
C GLN A 669 30.78 -0.81 8.11
N ASP A 670 30.70 -1.75 7.16
CA ASP A 670 31.84 -2.40 6.53
C ASP A 670 32.27 -1.62 5.26
N GLU A 671 33.58 -1.62 4.95
CA GLU A 671 34.25 -0.78 3.92
C GLU A 671 33.66 -0.87 2.50
N THR A 672 32.87 -1.90 2.21
CA THR A 672 32.24 -2.15 0.91
C THR A 672 30.89 -1.45 0.71
N THR A 673 30.40 -0.73 1.72
CA THR A 673 29.05 -0.12 1.73
C THR A 673 29.09 1.40 1.54
N LEU A 674 27.96 2.01 1.16
CA LEU A 674 27.85 3.46 0.97
C LEU A 674 27.41 4.16 2.25
N GLU A 675 28.09 5.25 2.64
CA GLU A 675 27.53 6.16 3.64
C GLU A 675 26.24 6.81 3.14
N PHE A 676 25.23 6.89 4.01
CA PHE A 676 24.00 7.63 3.73
C PHE A 676 24.26 9.14 3.69
N ALA A 677 23.58 9.87 2.79
CA ALA A 677 23.65 11.33 2.79
C ALA A 677 23.05 11.94 4.07
N ASP A 678 23.55 13.11 4.50
CA ASP A 678 23.03 13.82 5.69
C ASP A 678 21.52 14.08 5.65
N LYS A 679 20.93 14.26 4.45
CA LYS A 679 19.47 14.40 4.26
C LYS A 679 18.68 13.19 4.77
N THR A 680 19.28 12.00 4.75
CA THR A 680 18.70 10.75 5.28
C THR A 680 18.92 10.68 6.79
N TYR A 681 20.15 10.93 7.26
CA TYR A 681 20.52 10.92 8.67
C TYR A 681 19.80 11.98 9.52
N ASP A 682 19.57 13.19 9.00
CA ASP A 682 18.81 14.25 9.68
C ASP A 682 17.34 13.83 9.93
N ARG A 683 16.78 13.03 9.02
CA ARG A 683 15.37 12.58 9.06
C ARG A 683 15.20 11.30 9.90
N ALA A 684 16.16 10.39 9.88
CA ALA A 684 16.08 9.13 10.61
C ALA A 684 16.34 9.28 12.12
N HIS A 685 15.81 8.36 12.94
CA HIS A 685 16.47 7.96 14.18
C HIS A 685 17.67 7.06 13.84
N ILE A 686 18.81 7.26 14.49
CA ILE A 686 20.06 6.52 14.22
C ILE A 686 20.41 5.75 15.48
N MET A 687 20.81 4.49 15.36
CA MET A 687 21.15 3.65 16.50
C MET A 687 22.32 2.72 16.15
N ASP A 688 23.44 2.91 16.86
CA ASP A 688 24.63 2.06 16.73
C ASP A 688 24.47 0.87 17.70
N LEU A 689 24.34 -0.36 17.17
CA LEU A 689 24.17 -1.58 17.99
C LEU A 689 25.50 -2.23 18.34
N GLU A 690 25.67 -2.56 19.62
CA GLU A 690 26.92 -3.12 20.14
C GLU A 690 27.10 -4.61 19.78
N ARG A 691 28.35 -5.09 19.85
CA ARG A 691 28.72 -6.47 19.47
C ARG A 691 28.58 -7.48 20.61
N ARG A 692 28.30 -7.05 21.84
CA ARG A 692 28.27 -7.91 23.03
C ARG A 692 27.04 -7.62 23.88
N HIS A 693 26.04 -8.49 23.75
CA HIS A 693 24.85 -8.46 24.58
C HIS A 693 25.02 -9.40 25.77
N GLU A 694 25.02 -8.85 26.99
CA GLU A 694 25.13 -9.65 28.21
C GLU A 694 23.82 -10.40 28.51
N PRO A 695 23.85 -11.73 28.77
CA PRO A 695 22.66 -12.47 29.17
C PRO A 695 22.08 -12.00 30.51
N PHE A 696 20.78 -11.69 30.52
CA PHE A 696 20.02 -11.40 31.73
C PHE A 696 19.03 -12.54 32.05
N GLN A 697 18.65 -12.65 33.32
CA GLN A 697 17.62 -13.59 33.76
C GLN A 697 16.24 -13.15 33.22
N LEU A 698 15.45 -14.11 32.76
CA LEU A 698 14.06 -13.90 32.35
C LEU A 698 13.12 -14.31 33.49
N PRO A 699 12.01 -13.59 33.74
CA PRO A 699 10.99 -14.06 34.67
C PRO A 699 10.26 -15.29 34.09
N ASP A 700 9.91 -16.24 34.96
CA ASP A 700 9.26 -17.50 34.58
C ASP A 700 7.97 -17.25 33.77
N GLN A 701 7.14 -16.34 34.28
CA GLN A 701 5.97 -15.78 33.62
C GLN A 701 6.30 -14.37 33.11
N ILE A 702 5.95 -14.12 31.84
CA ILE A 702 5.88 -12.78 31.25
C ILE A 702 4.39 -12.51 31.04
N ASP A 703 3.87 -11.45 31.65
CA ASP A 703 2.47 -11.06 31.48
C ASP A 703 2.22 -10.64 30.02
N SER A 704 1.33 -11.35 29.33
CA SER A 704 1.00 -11.08 27.94
C SER A 704 -0.29 -11.76 27.50
N GLN A 705 -0.99 -11.14 26.53
CA GLN A 705 -1.75 -11.87 25.51
C GLN A 705 -2.19 -11.01 24.32
N TYR A 706 -2.49 -9.73 24.53
CA TYR A 706 -3.06 -8.87 23.48
C TYR A 706 -1.99 -8.11 22.67
N PRO A 707 -2.17 -7.95 21.34
CA PRO A 707 -1.42 -6.99 20.55
C PRO A 707 -1.53 -5.56 21.11
N ILE A 708 -0.54 -4.73 20.83
CA ILE A 708 -0.50 -3.34 21.30
C ILE A 708 -1.06 -2.43 20.21
N SER A 709 -1.99 -1.54 20.56
CA SER A 709 -2.50 -0.59 19.58
C SER A 709 -1.49 0.52 19.29
N TYR A 710 -1.47 0.98 18.04
CA TYR A 710 -0.69 2.13 17.64
C TYR A 710 -1.12 3.37 18.45
N GLN A 711 -2.43 3.55 18.65
CA GLN A 711 -2.97 4.60 19.51
C GLN A 711 -2.46 4.53 20.96
N ALA A 712 -2.40 3.36 21.60
CA ALA A 712 -1.92 3.23 22.98
C ALA A 712 -0.44 3.63 23.12
N LEU A 713 0.40 3.22 22.16
CA LEU A 713 1.82 3.58 22.13
C LEU A 713 2.00 5.09 21.90
N THR A 714 1.32 5.66 20.91
CA THR A 714 1.37 7.09 20.62
C THR A 714 0.88 7.93 21.80
N GLN A 715 -0.23 7.54 22.46
CA GLN A 715 -0.70 8.21 23.67
C GLN A 715 0.32 8.14 24.81
N ALA A 716 1.03 7.02 24.98
CA ALA A 716 2.08 6.90 26.00
C ALA A 716 3.25 7.87 25.72
N PHE A 717 3.65 8.01 24.45
CA PHE A 717 4.64 9.00 24.03
C PHE A 717 4.17 10.44 24.28
N THR A 718 2.93 10.80 23.93
CA THR A 718 2.39 12.14 24.20
C THR A 718 2.27 12.45 25.70
N ARG A 719 1.89 11.46 26.53
CA ARG A 719 1.90 11.59 28.00
C ARG A 719 3.31 11.85 28.53
N ALA A 720 4.32 11.12 28.03
CA ALA A 720 5.71 11.36 28.38
C ALA A 720 6.15 12.78 27.99
N GLN A 721 5.89 13.19 26.75
CA GLN A 721 6.22 14.51 26.20
C GLN A 721 5.67 15.65 27.08
N ASN A 722 4.40 15.58 27.47
CA ASN A 722 3.78 16.56 28.37
C ASN A 722 4.40 16.54 29.77
N ASN A 723 4.71 15.35 30.33
CA ASN A 723 5.22 15.20 31.70
C ASN A 723 6.67 15.68 31.88
N TYR A 724 7.51 15.59 30.85
CA TYR A 724 8.94 15.92 30.93
C TYR A 724 9.35 17.15 30.11
N GLN A 725 8.40 17.96 29.62
CA GLN A 725 8.67 19.15 28.79
C GLN A 725 9.73 20.08 29.39
N ALA A 726 9.72 20.31 30.71
CA ALA A 726 10.73 21.12 31.39
C ALA A 726 12.16 20.57 31.21
N LYS A 727 12.36 19.24 31.31
CA LYS A 727 13.68 18.61 31.10
C LYS A 727 14.15 18.65 29.65
N VAL A 728 13.23 18.78 28.68
CA VAL A 728 13.60 19.07 27.29
C VAL A 728 14.14 20.49 27.18
N GLN A 729 13.52 21.45 27.88
CA GLN A 729 13.99 22.83 27.89
C GLN A 729 15.38 22.95 28.53
N ASP A 730 15.62 22.30 29.67
CA ASP A 730 16.96 22.20 30.30
C ASP A 730 18.02 21.71 29.29
N ALA A 731 17.69 20.67 28.52
CA ALA A 731 18.57 20.09 27.50
C ALA A 731 18.76 20.99 26.26
N LYS A 732 17.72 21.71 25.82
CA LYS A 732 17.83 22.71 24.74
C LYS A 732 18.72 23.88 25.16
N GLU A 733 18.54 24.38 26.38
CA GLU A 733 19.33 25.49 26.92
C GLU A 733 20.80 25.10 27.05
N PHE A 734 21.12 23.89 27.52
CA PHE A 734 22.50 23.38 27.47
C PHE A 734 23.08 23.38 26.05
N LEU A 735 22.40 22.81 25.05
CA LEU A 735 22.94 22.78 23.68
C LEU A 735 23.16 24.21 23.13
N ASN A 736 22.16 25.07 23.27
CA ASN A 736 22.16 26.41 22.68
C ASN A 736 23.08 27.41 23.42
N ILE A 737 23.29 27.26 24.73
CA ILE A 737 24.18 28.14 25.52
C ILE A 737 25.61 27.59 25.55
N THR A 738 25.80 26.30 25.83
CA THR A 738 27.13 25.72 26.08
C THR A 738 27.84 25.28 24.79
N LEU A 739 27.12 24.71 23.82
CA LEU A 739 27.76 24.07 22.66
C LEU A 739 27.59 24.82 21.34
N GLN A 740 26.55 25.66 21.18
CA GLN A 740 26.26 26.29 19.89
C GLN A 740 27.38 27.22 19.40
N GLU A 741 27.87 28.16 20.22
CA GLU A 741 28.95 29.07 19.78
C GLU A 741 30.22 28.29 19.40
N LEU A 742 30.56 27.25 20.17
CA LEU A 742 31.73 26.39 19.95
C LEU A 742 31.59 25.64 18.61
N LEU A 743 30.45 24.96 18.40
CA LEU A 743 30.22 24.12 17.21
C LEU A 743 29.98 24.94 15.94
N GLU A 744 29.34 26.10 16.02
CA GLU A 744 29.17 27.00 14.87
C GLU A 744 30.51 27.64 14.46
N ARG A 745 31.32 28.14 15.42
CA ARG A 745 32.57 28.85 15.11
C ARG A 745 33.73 27.94 14.75
N ARG A 746 33.95 26.85 15.49
CA ARG A 746 35.08 25.92 15.26
C ARG A 746 34.72 24.85 14.23
N PHE A 747 33.59 24.16 14.42
CA PHE A 747 33.20 22.98 13.62
C PHE A 747 32.32 23.30 12.40
N ARG A 748 31.81 24.54 12.28
CA ARG A 748 30.84 24.98 11.27
C ARG A 748 29.57 24.10 11.23
N ILE A 749 29.09 23.70 12.41
CA ILE A 749 27.87 22.90 12.59
C ILE A 749 26.86 23.74 13.36
N GLY A 750 25.75 24.07 12.68
CA GLY A 750 24.53 24.55 13.31
C GLY A 750 23.42 23.50 13.23
N TRP A 751 22.40 23.65 14.07
CA TRP A 751 21.15 22.91 14.02
C TRP A 751 19.97 23.87 13.88
N GLY A 752 18.76 23.32 13.80
CA GLY A 752 17.52 24.11 13.75
C GLY A 752 16.33 23.26 14.15
N ASN A 753 15.12 23.78 13.92
CA ASN A 753 13.84 23.31 14.49
C ASN A 753 13.58 21.80 14.37
N ARG A 754 14.16 21.11 13.37
CA ARG A 754 14.08 19.64 13.24
C ARG A 754 14.76 18.92 14.41
N LEU A 755 15.95 19.35 14.82
CA LEU A 755 16.64 18.76 15.97
C LEU A 755 15.85 19.01 17.25
N GLU A 756 15.36 20.23 17.42
CA GLU A 756 14.55 20.60 18.58
C GLU A 756 13.27 19.75 18.70
N SER A 757 12.51 19.58 17.61
CA SER A 757 11.31 18.74 17.66
C SER A 757 11.62 17.24 17.75
N GLN A 758 12.82 16.81 17.33
CA GLN A 758 13.33 15.46 17.62
C GLN A 758 13.66 15.31 19.12
N MET A 759 14.29 16.30 19.76
CA MET A 759 14.55 16.32 21.21
C MET A 759 13.26 16.30 22.03
N GLU A 760 12.28 17.14 21.66
CA GLU A 760 10.94 17.19 22.27
C GLU A 760 10.24 15.83 22.27
N ARG A 761 10.44 15.03 21.23
CA ARG A 761 9.81 13.71 21.10
C ARG A 761 10.62 12.58 21.75
N PHE A 762 11.95 12.66 21.68
CA PHE A 762 12.87 11.60 22.12
C PHE A 762 13.15 11.65 23.63
N ILE A 763 13.61 12.78 24.14
CA ILE A 763 14.11 12.91 25.53
C ILE A 763 13.04 12.51 26.56
N PRO A 764 11.77 12.96 26.44
CA PRO A 764 10.72 12.55 27.36
C PRO A 764 10.44 11.05 27.39
N VAL A 765 10.60 10.37 26.25
CA VAL A 765 10.31 8.94 26.12
C VAL A 765 11.44 8.09 26.71
N VAL A 766 12.70 8.51 26.57
CA VAL A 766 13.83 7.89 27.30
C VAL A 766 13.63 8.04 28.82
N LEU A 767 13.25 9.22 29.29
CA LEU A 767 12.99 9.50 30.71
C LEU A 767 11.81 8.67 31.27
N ALA A 768 10.69 8.64 30.55
CA ALA A 768 9.51 7.85 30.93
C ALA A 768 9.78 6.34 30.95
N ALA A 769 10.74 5.87 30.15
CA ALA A 769 11.15 4.48 30.06
C ALA A 769 12.25 4.08 31.09
N GLY A 770 12.53 4.93 32.09
CA GLY A 770 13.52 4.65 33.14
C GLY A 770 14.98 4.99 32.76
N GLY A 771 15.18 5.81 31.74
CA GLY A 771 16.49 6.35 31.34
C GLY A 771 16.82 7.68 32.03
N SER A 772 18.09 8.10 31.94
CA SER A 772 18.53 9.40 32.50
C SER A 772 18.43 10.54 31.48
N LEU A 773 18.57 11.79 31.93
CA LEU A 773 18.57 12.94 31.02
C LEU A 773 19.87 12.96 30.20
N GLY A 774 21.01 12.70 30.85
CA GLY A 774 22.29 12.59 30.16
C GLY A 774 22.33 11.42 29.16
N GLU A 775 21.71 10.27 29.47
CA GLU A 775 21.57 9.17 28.51
C GLU A 775 20.87 9.61 27.20
N ALA A 776 19.80 10.40 27.32
CA ALA A 776 19.05 10.89 26.17
C ALA A 776 19.82 11.96 25.38
N VAL A 777 20.47 12.92 26.07
CA VAL A 777 21.24 13.99 25.42
C VAL A 777 22.52 13.46 24.80
N ASP A 778 23.22 12.52 25.43
CA ASP A 778 24.44 11.88 24.90
C ASP A 778 24.15 11.18 23.57
N HIS A 779 23.01 10.47 23.49
CA HIS A 779 22.60 9.83 22.25
C HIS A 779 22.30 10.82 21.12
N ILE A 780 21.57 11.90 21.41
CA ILE A 780 21.26 12.94 20.40
C ILE A 780 22.53 13.68 19.96
N LEU A 781 23.38 14.08 20.92
CA LEU A 781 24.63 14.78 20.67
C LEU A 781 25.56 13.92 19.79
N ALA A 782 25.76 12.65 20.14
CA ALA A 782 26.58 11.71 19.37
C ALA A 782 26.02 11.46 17.95
N THR A 783 24.71 11.21 17.80
CA THR A 783 24.12 10.76 16.53
C THR A 783 23.76 11.89 15.56
N LYS A 784 23.37 13.08 16.05
CA LYS A 784 22.87 14.19 15.22
C LYS A 784 23.86 15.33 15.01
N ILE A 785 24.67 15.63 16.02
CA ILE A 785 25.59 16.76 16.01
C ILE A 785 27.00 16.26 15.72
N LEU A 786 27.60 15.48 16.63
CA LEU A 786 28.99 15.03 16.54
C LEU A 786 29.22 14.09 15.35
N ARG A 787 28.20 13.33 14.92
CA ARG A 787 28.27 12.53 13.69
C ARG A 787 28.68 13.38 12.46
N LYS A 788 28.28 14.66 12.38
CA LYS A 788 28.63 15.55 11.25
C LYS A 788 30.08 16.05 11.28
N VAL A 789 30.81 15.76 12.35
CA VAL A 789 32.25 16.03 12.51
C VAL A 789 33.11 14.89 11.94
N ARG A 790 32.58 13.66 11.89
CA ARG A 790 33.33 12.46 11.47
C ARG A 790 34.00 12.66 10.11
N ASP A 791 35.21 12.15 10.01
CA ASP A 791 36.05 12.06 8.80
C ASP A 791 36.32 13.40 8.09
N ARG A 792 36.18 14.51 8.85
CA ARG A 792 36.70 15.82 8.48
C ARG A 792 38.19 15.95 8.81
N TYR A 793 38.92 16.50 7.84
CA TYR A 793 40.36 16.78 7.93
C TYR A 793 40.67 18.30 8.06
N ASP A 794 39.65 19.16 7.97
CA ASP A 794 39.77 20.62 8.05
C ASP A 794 39.65 21.18 9.48
N ILE A 795 39.44 20.31 10.48
CA ILE A 795 39.21 20.67 11.88
C ILE A 795 40.44 20.26 12.72
N PRO A 796 41.09 21.17 13.46
CA PRO A 796 42.30 20.86 14.21
C PRO A 796 42.00 20.10 15.50
N VAL A 797 42.95 19.25 15.94
CA VAL A 797 42.80 18.40 17.13
C VAL A 797 42.64 19.22 18.43
N THR A 798 43.10 20.48 18.44
CA THR A 798 42.81 21.43 19.52
C THR A 798 41.32 21.64 19.73
N ASP A 799 40.53 21.77 18.66
CA ASP A 799 39.09 22.05 18.77
C ASP A 799 38.34 20.84 19.33
N PHE A 800 38.81 19.63 19.01
CA PHE A 800 38.32 18.39 19.63
C PHE A 800 38.73 18.27 21.11
N ARG A 801 39.93 18.71 21.49
CA ARG A 801 40.36 18.79 22.90
C ARG A 801 39.53 19.83 23.67
N ASP A 802 39.31 21.03 23.14
CA ASP A 802 38.45 22.09 23.68
C ASP A 802 37.00 21.59 23.90
N LEU A 803 36.43 20.89 22.91
CA LEU A 803 35.09 20.30 22.99
C LEU A 803 35.02 19.17 24.03
N LYS A 804 36.05 18.32 24.11
CA LYS A 804 36.16 17.26 25.12
C LYS A 804 36.24 17.83 26.54
N GLU A 805 36.99 18.91 26.74
CA GLU A 805 37.09 19.56 28.06
C GLU A 805 35.75 20.20 28.45
N THR A 806 35.14 20.98 27.55
CA THR A 806 33.82 21.62 27.75
C THR A 806 32.72 20.59 28.10
N LEU A 807 32.72 19.42 27.43
CA LEU A 807 31.80 18.32 27.74
C LEU A 807 32.12 17.59 29.06
N ASN A 808 33.31 17.72 29.63
CA ASN A 808 33.62 17.15 30.94
C ASN A 808 33.35 18.13 32.10
N THR A 809 33.40 19.46 31.88
CA THR A 809 33.05 20.46 32.91
C THR A 809 31.54 20.68 33.01
N GLU A 810 30.90 21.05 31.89
CA GLU A 810 29.54 21.59 31.90
C GLU A 810 28.45 20.51 31.98
N TRP A 811 28.77 19.25 31.67
CA TRP A 811 27.79 18.15 31.69
C TRP A 811 27.17 17.91 33.07
N SER A 812 27.83 18.36 34.13
CA SER A 812 27.31 18.39 35.50
C SER A 812 26.01 19.19 35.66
N ALA A 813 25.69 20.08 34.70
CA ALA A 813 24.41 20.79 34.61
C ALA A 813 23.26 19.93 34.07
N ILE A 814 23.53 18.91 33.24
CA ILE A 814 22.50 17.99 32.73
C ILE A 814 22.27 16.84 33.72
N ASP A 815 23.32 16.10 34.05
CA ASP A 815 23.20 14.85 34.79
C ASP A 815 24.49 14.53 35.56
N GLN A 816 24.39 14.56 36.89
CA GLN A 816 25.51 14.25 37.78
C GLN A 816 25.78 12.74 37.93
N ARG A 817 24.90 11.87 37.39
CA ARG A 817 24.98 10.41 37.52
C ARG A 817 25.46 9.73 36.23
N SER A 818 25.06 10.23 35.06
CA SER A 818 25.47 9.69 33.76
C SER A 818 26.50 10.58 33.06
N LYS A 819 27.61 10.00 32.59
CA LYS A 819 28.60 10.70 31.75
C LYS A 819 28.22 10.63 30.26
N PRO A 820 28.70 11.56 29.40
CA PRO A 820 28.47 11.53 27.96
C PRO A 820 29.39 10.51 27.27
N ILE A 821 29.23 9.23 27.60
CA ILE A 821 30.14 8.15 27.18
C ILE A 821 30.18 8.06 25.65
N THR A 822 29.03 8.06 25.00
CA THR A 822 28.93 7.85 23.54
C THR A 822 29.58 9.02 22.79
N SER A 823 29.32 10.26 23.24
CA SER A 823 29.87 11.49 22.66
C SER A 823 31.38 11.60 22.86
N LEU A 824 31.87 11.29 24.06
CA LEU A 824 33.30 11.28 24.37
C LEU A 824 34.05 10.20 23.58
N ASP A 825 33.46 9.01 23.40
CA ASP A 825 34.06 7.94 22.60
C ASP A 825 34.24 8.35 21.14
N LEU A 826 33.28 9.06 20.55
CA LEU A 826 33.43 9.59 19.19
C LEU A 826 34.54 10.65 19.13
N ILE A 827 34.55 11.62 20.06
CA ILE A 827 35.60 12.65 20.09
C ILE A 827 37.00 12.04 20.29
N ASN A 828 37.13 11.02 21.15
CA ASN A 828 38.39 10.29 21.36
C ASN A 828 38.86 9.57 20.08
N ARG A 829 37.95 8.93 19.33
CA ARG A 829 38.28 8.26 18.05
C ARG A 829 38.71 9.25 16.98
N GLU A 830 38.05 10.40 16.87
CA GLU A 830 38.44 11.47 15.94
C GLU A 830 39.82 12.06 16.29
N ILE A 831 40.09 12.32 17.57
CA ILE A 831 41.42 12.73 18.07
C ILE A 831 42.47 11.69 17.68
N HIS A 832 42.23 10.40 17.95
CA HIS A 832 43.19 9.33 17.67
C HIS A 832 43.38 9.07 16.16
N ARG A 833 42.40 9.37 15.30
CA ARG A 833 42.58 9.31 13.83
C ARG A 833 43.50 10.45 13.34
N LEU A 834 43.44 11.63 13.96
CA LEU A 834 44.21 12.80 13.55
C LEU A 834 45.61 12.84 14.20
N GLU A 835 45.75 12.40 15.44
CA GLU A 835 47.01 12.27 16.19
C GLU A 835 47.18 10.85 16.78
N PRO A 836 47.50 9.83 15.94
CA PRO A 836 47.76 8.46 16.39
C PRO A 836 49.12 8.36 17.10
N GLY A 837 49.18 8.79 18.37
CA GLY A 837 50.43 8.76 19.14
C GLY A 837 50.37 9.11 20.64
N GLU A 838 49.27 9.67 21.16
CA GLU A 838 49.10 9.95 22.60
C GLU A 838 48.07 9.00 23.23
N GLU A 839 48.55 8.05 24.06
CA GLU A 839 47.80 7.29 25.08
C GLU A 839 48.25 7.71 26.49
#